data_AF-B0DD78-F1
#
_entry.id   AF-B0DD78-F1
#
_cell.length_a   1.000
_cell.length_b   1.000
_cell.length_c   1.000
_cell.angle_alpha   90.00
_cell.angle_beta   90.00
_cell.angle_gamma   90.00
#
_symmetry.space_group_name_H-M   'P 1'
#
loop_
_entity.id
_entity.type
_entity.pdbx_description
1 polymer ?
#
loop_
_entity_poly.entity_id
_entity_poly.type
_entity_poly.pdbx_seq_one_letter_code
_entity_poly.pdbx_strand_id
1 'polypeptide(L)'
;MDKLTNMFSSLLPPQMRDYAEQVYRDNMSAQNANIRVIPPDPRTEGGPPFDEIDESGGIDNVLKQMINSFAKNQTPRFPIPQRLQCANVEVEKYKTCDNPGTMACSGCKLVSYCSKVLFFQFCSGFFSLKFQECQKSHWRVHKRDCKDPMLAKGWKPAWIVEHRRASFLNGMSPFEEFLQKGMDEFSSGVSLWGNMPAMDVLNLPKNEKDSTTDFSLAFVASGDLRHVIRTVNSLPPDFSGNLNILVNDRCLPIVCRNIILLLILGTISDEHLAADVALHFWYSTFMPHEYRMRISAMFTSLILPQTTPGSPIICSCPLGRNSTISFSLPNEAMRYFAYYSSMDVSISQVQDEYDRIRNAPSRRDFRERMYAKLKPPHRVAFHEFRRFGIVLPFGALNAHFNVPNLSLFSFEGRWLQTDYADPLEGWDLGEVTEVGKAHGATPQDIYGCLYFFLTAQLRTFHQRLRQFPVTFNVYSMDARDLSKALRNDGIHGKAKPPSTRYDRIEVSNILDANYVGLSDVLSDWAPLLAETRTASIVGYFMNWFVTQEDGRASGAGKAAIENVLDKMVKGEKNGPANCPIGDVETMMYLISADMDALYENSKPFEKFLRKQGLENTLRQTRLKLRERHTIVPHVSVHPLSR
;
A
#
# COMPACT_ATOMS: atom_id res chain seq x y z
N MET A 1 -21.35 -5.06 -25.53
CA MET A 1 -20.04 -4.35 -25.49
C MET A 1 -19.78 -3.59 -26.79
N ASP A 2 -20.10 -4.16 -27.94
CA ASP A 2 -19.80 -3.59 -29.27
C ASP A 2 -20.32 -2.17 -29.54
N LYS A 3 -21.42 -1.71 -28.92
CA LYS A 3 -21.93 -0.34 -29.13
C LYS A 3 -21.11 0.73 -28.39
N LEU A 4 -20.68 0.44 -27.17
CA LEU A 4 -19.81 1.30 -26.34
C LEU A 4 -18.37 1.27 -26.85
N THR A 5 -17.87 0.08 -27.19
CA THR A 5 -16.57 -0.09 -27.82
C THR A 5 -16.54 0.65 -29.16
N ASN A 6 -17.52 0.47 -30.05
CA ASN A 6 -17.56 1.21 -31.33
C ASN A 6 -17.69 2.74 -31.17
N MET A 7 -18.32 3.23 -30.10
CA MET A 7 -18.41 4.67 -29.80
C MET A 7 -17.12 5.23 -29.19
N PHE A 8 -16.49 4.55 -28.23
CA PHE A 8 -15.16 4.93 -27.73
C PHE A 8 -14.11 4.90 -28.85
N SER A 9 -14.20 3.89 -29.71
CA SER A 9 -13.42 3.77 -30.93
C SER A 9 -13.61 4.98 -31.86
N SER A 10 -14.76 5.67 -31.85
CA SER A 10 -15.04 6.86 -32.69
C SER A 10 -14.48 8.17 -32.14
N LEU A 11 -14.08 8.19 -30.86
CA LEU A 11 -13.46 9.34 -30.18
C LEU A 11 -11.93 9.30 -30.21
N LEU A 12 -11.36 8.15 -30.59
CA LEU A 12 -9.93 7.95 -30.76
C LEU A 12 -9.55 8.10 -32.24
N PRO A 13 -8.43 8.75 -32.58
CA PRO A 13 -7.89 8.74 -33.94
C PRO A 13 -7.76 7.29 -34.45
N PRO A 14 -7.99 6.98 -35.74
CA PRO A 14 -7.97 5.63 -36.29
C PRO A 14 -6.74 4.80 -35.86
N GLN A 15 -5.58 5.44 -35.76
CA GLN A 15 -4.32 4.82 -35.32
C GLN A 15 -4.36 4.32 -33.86
N MET A 16 -5.05 5.03 -32.95
CA MET A 16 -5.23 4.61 -31.56
C MET A 16 -6.28 3.50 -31.42
N ARG A 17 -7.28 3.47 -32.32
CA ARG A 17 -8.26 2.38 -32.40
C ARG A 17 -7.58 1.08 -32.83
N ASP A 18 -6.80 1.12 -33.90
CA ASP A 18 -6.05 -0.04 -34.41
C ASP A 18 -5.06 -0.54 -33.35
N TYR A 19 -4.41 0.39 -32.64
CA TYR A 19 -3.52 0.06 -31.52
C TYR A 19 -4.26 -0.56 -30.34
N ALA A 20 -5.41 -0.03 -29.92
CA ALA A 20 -6.20 -0.60 -28.82
C ALA A 20 -6.76 -2.00 -29.16
N GLU A 21 -7.20 -2.22 -30.41
CA GLU A 21 -7.62 -3.54 -30.89
C GLU A 21 -6.44 -4.52 -31.02
N GLN A 22 -5.27 -4.02 -31.38
CA GLN A 22 -4.03 -4.81 -31.38
C GLN A 22 -3.63 -5.19 -29.96
N VAL A 23 -3.59 -4.23 -29.02
CA VAL A 23 -3.33 -4.46 -27.59
C VAL A 23 -4.34 -5.44 -26.99
N TYR A 24 -5.62 -5.34 -27.33
CA TYR A 24 -6.64 -6.30 -26.90
C TYR A 24 -6.40 -7.71 -27.46
N ARG A 25 -6.05 -7.83 -28.74
CA ARG A 25 -5.70 -9.13 -29.36
C ARG A 25 -4.41 -9.72 -28.79
N ASP A 26 -3.40 -8.89 -28.53
CA ASP A 26 -2.15 -9.28 -27.90
C ASP A 26 -2.41 -9.73 -26.44
N ASN A 27 -3.26 -9.01 -25.72
CA ASN A 27 -3.69 -9.38 -24.37
C ASN A 27 -4.47 -10.70 -24.34
N MET A 28 -5.33 -10.96 -25.33
CA MET A 28 -6.11 -12.20 -25.41
C MET A 28 -5.28 -13.41 -25.89
N SER A 29 -4.12 -13.17 -26.51
CA SER A 29 -3.19 -14.21 -26.98
C SER A 29 -1.97 -14.41 -26.07
N ALA A 30 -1.75 -13.51 -25.09
CA ALA A 30 -0.64 -13.55 -24.16
C ALA A 30 -0.67 -14.84 -23.30
N GLN A 31 0.32 -15.70 -23.49
CA GLN A 31 0.59 -16.86 -22.65
C GLN A 31 1.75 -16.56 -21.70
N ASN A 32 1.55 -15.72 -20.69
CA ASN A 32 2.52 -15.57 -19.60
C ASN A 32 2.23 -16.63 -18.52
N ALA A 33 3.28 -17.23 -17.94
CA ALA A 33 3.18 -18.28 -16.92
C ALA A 33 2.55 -17.80 -15.59
N ASN A 34 2.50 -16.49 -15.35
CA ASN A 34 2.01 -15.87 -14.12
C ASN A 34 0.58 -15.36 -14.23
N ILE A 35 0.10 -14.91 -15.39
CA ILE A 35 -1.31 -14.51 -15.58
C ILE A 35 -1.90 -15.35 -16.70
N ARG A 36 -2.90 -16.19 -16.37
CA ARG A 36 -3.68 -16.89 -17.39
C ARG A 36 -4.78 -15.96 -17.88
N VAL A 37 -4.73 -15.64 -19.17
CA VAL A 37 -5.88 -15.07 -19.88
C VAL A 37 -7.01 -16.10 -19.81
N ILE A 38 -8.09 -15.77 -19.12
CA ILE A 38 -9.29 -16.62 -19.11
C ILE A 38 -10.15 -16.23 -20.32
N PRO A 39 -10.79 -17.19 -21.01
CA PRO A 39 -11.71 -16.90 -22.11
C PRO A 39 -12.78 -15.84 -21.77
N PRO A 40 -13.26 -15.04 -22.74
CA PRO A 40 -14.27 -14.00 -22.52
C PRO A 40 -15.48 -14.49 -21.70
N ASP A 41 -15.98 -13.68 -20.75
CA ASP A 41 -17.11 -14.06 -19.90
C ASP A 41 -18.37 -14.31 -20.76
N PRO A 42 -18.97 -15.52 -20.74
CA PRO A 42 -20.17 -15.83 -21.51
C PRO A 42 -21.37 -14.89 -21.24
N ARG A 43 -21.39 -14.19 -20.09
CA ARG A 43 -22.46 -13.22 -19.76
C ARG A 43 -22.30 -11.85 -20.41
N THR A 44 -21.14 -11.56 -20.99
CA THR A 44 -20.89 -10.28 -21.69
C THR A 44 -21.52 -10.22 -23.09
N GLU A 45 -22.08 -11.33 -23.58
CA GLU A 45 -22.77 -11.42 -24.87
C GLU A 45 -24.04 -10.54 -24.97
N GLY A 46 -24.61 -10.08 -23.83
CA GLY A 46 -25.82 -9.24 -23.81
C GLY A 46 -25.59 -7.72 -23.72
N GLY A 47 -24.38 -7.26 -23.34
CA GLY A 47 -24.14 -5.86 -22.97
C GLY A 47 -24.90 -5.43 -21.69
N PRO A 48 -24.38 -4.45 -20.91
CA PRO A 48 -25.08 -4.01 -19.71
C PRO A 48 -26.24 -3.07 -20.05
N PRO A 49 -27.29 -3.05 -19.21
CA PRO A 49 -28.36 -2.07 -19.33
C PRO A 49 -27.84 -0.68 -18.97
N PHE A 50 -28.13 0.29 -19.82
CA PHE A 50 -27.99 1.71 -19.48
C PHE A 50 -29.30 2.18 -18.85
N ASP A 51 -29.21 3.02 -17.83
CA ASP A 51 -30.36 3.76 -17.31
C ASP A 51 -30.82 4.80 -18.34
N GLU A 52 -32.00 5.40 -18.17
CA GLU A 52 -32.53 6.44 -19.07
C GLU A 52 -31.50 7.57 -19.27
N ILE A 53 -30.87 7.60 -20.45
CA ILE A 53 -29.90 8.64 -20.84
C ILE A 53 -30.67 9.79 -21.47
N ASP A 54 -30.40 11.00 -20.99
CA ASP A 54 -30.95 12.21 -21.57
C ASP A 54 -30.15 12.58 -22.84
N GLU A 55 -30.70 12.22 -24.00
CA GLU A 55 -30.12 12.50 -25.33
C GLU A 55 -30.21 13.99 -25.73
N SER A 56 -30.86 14.84 -24.93
CA SER A 56 -31.00 16.27 -25.24
C SER A 56 -29.74 17.11 -24.93
N GLY A 57 -28.74 16.51 -24.26
CA GLY A 57 -27.42 17.12 -24.04
C GLY A 57 -26.46 16.99 -25.22
N GLY A 58 -25.46 17.85 -25.31
CA GLY A 58 -24.35 17.67 -26.27
C GLY A 58 -23.62 16.32 -26.07
N ILE A 59 -22.90 15.84 -27.09
CA ILE A 59 -22.25 14.51 -27.14
C ILE A 59 -21.43 14.20 -25.88
N ASP A 60 -20.74 15.20 -25.33
CA ASP A 60 -19.94 15.05 -24.11
C ASP A 60 -20.79 14.76 -22.86
N ASN A 61 -22.01 15.30 -22.77
CA ASN A 61 -22.93 15.07 -21.66
C ASN A 61 -23.55 13.67 -21.74
N VAL A 62 -23.95 13.26 -22.94
CA VAL A 62 -24.47 11.91 -23.22
C VAL A 62 -23.41 10.85 -22.89
N LEU A 63 -22.17 11.07 -23.32
CA LEU A 63 -21.04 10.18 -23.02
C LEU A 63 -20.76 10.08 -21.51
N LYS A 64 -20.81 11.22 -20.79
CA LYS A 64 -20.67 11.24 -19.33
C LYS A 64 -21.76 10.43 -18.64
N GLN A 65 -23.03 10.60 -19.03
CA GLN A 65 -24.15 9.85 -18.45
C GLN A 65 -24.04 8.35 -18.72
N MET A 66 -23.65 7.97 -19.95
CA MET A 66 -23.41 6.58 -20.33
C MET A 66 -22.29 5.94 -19.51
N ILE A 67 -21.13 6.60 -19.38
CA ILE A 67 -19.99 6.10 -18.60
C ILE A 67 -20.39 5.93 -17.13
N ASN A 68 -21.12 6.90 -16.57
CA ASN A 68 -21.56 6.86 -15.18
C ASN A 68 -22.58 5.74 -14.91
N SER A 69 -23.58 5.57 -15.79
CA SER A 69 -24.56 4.49 -15.68
C SER A 69 -23.88 3.12 -15.85
N PHE A 70 -23.03 3.00 -16.86
CA PHE A 70 -22.25 1.78 -17.11
C PHE A 70 -21.39 1.39 -15.89
N ALA A 71 -20.61 2.34 -15.35
CA ALA A 71 -19.75 2.09 -14.20
C ALA A 71 -20.54 1.81 -12.91
N LYS A 72 -21.72 2.43 -12.72
CA LYS A 72 -22.62 2.14 -11.59
C LYS A 72 -23.14 0.70 -11.67
N ASN A 73 -23.52 0.26 -12.87
CA ASN A 73 -24.12 -1.06 -13.13
C ASN A 73 -23.11 -2.20 -13.21
N GLN A 74 -21.80 -1.93 -13.16
CA GLN A 74 -20.75 -2.95 -13.09
C GLN A 74 -20.60 -3.48 -11.66
N THR A 75 -21.32 -4.56 -11.34
CA THR A 75 -21.10 -5.31 -10.09
C THR A 75 -19.86 -6.20 -10.24
N PRO A 76 -18.99 -6.31 -9.22
CA PRO A 76 -17.86 -7.23 -9.28
C PRO A 76 -18.35 -8.64 -9.56
N ARG A 77 -17.71 -9.32 -10.51
CA ARG A 77 -18.07 -10.68 -10.90
C ARG A 77 -18.09 -11.66 -9.73
N PHE A 78 -17.13 -11.51 -8.82
CA PHE A 78 -16.98 -12.36 -7.64
C PHE A 78 -17.30 -11.54 -6.38
N PRO A 79 -17.95 -12.16 -5.39
CA PRO A 79 -18.26 -11.46 -4.16
C PRO A 79 -16.96 -11.09 -3.44
N ILE A 80 -16.90 -9.83 -2.98
CA ILE A 80 -15.79 -9.30 -2.20
C ILE A 80 -15.63 -10.14 -0.93
N PRO A 81 -14.44 -10.73 -0.67
CA PRO A 81 -14.21 -11.56 0.51
C PRO A 81 -14.45 -10.77 1.82
N GLN A 82 -15.54 -11.05 2.51
CA GLN A 82 -15.81 -10.48 3.84
C GLN A 82 -15.25 -11.34 4.98
N ARG A 83 -14.95 -12.62 4.71
CA ARG A 83 -14.29 -13.58 5.59
C ARG A 83 -13.45 -14.51 4.72
N LEU A 84 -12.57 -15.30 5.33
CA LEU A 84 -11.81 -16.31 4.60
C LEU A 84 -12.76 -17.29 3.91
N GLN A 85 -12.72 -17.32 2.58
CA GLN A 85 -13.53 -18.21 1.75
C GLN A 85 -12.87 -19.58 1.62
N CYS A 86 -13.66 -20.58 1.22
CA CYS A 86 -13.10 -21.87 0.86
C CYS A 86 -12.22 -21.74 -0.39
N ALA A 87 -10.99 -22.24 -0.31
CA ALA A 87 -10.02 -22.16 -1.39
C ALA A 87 -10.35 -23.02 -2.63
N ASN A 88 -11.48 -23.75 -2.65
CA ASN A 88 -11.85 -24.55 -3.81
C ASN A 88 -12.44 -23.66 -4.90
N VAL A 89 -11.59 -23.31 -5.85
CA VAL A 89 -11.92 -22.48 -7.02
C VAL A 89 -11.73 -23.28 -8.30
N GLU A 90 -12.68 -23.16 -9.23
CA GLU A 90 -12.62 -23.74 -10.58
C GLU A 90 -12.48 -22.61 -11.60
N VAL A 91 -11.23 -22.16 -11.80
CA VAL A 91 -10.89 -20.99 -12.64
C VAL A 91 -11.49 -21.08 -14.04
N GLU A 92 -11.35 -22.23 -14.72
CA GLU A 92 -11.86 -22.47 -16.08
C GLU A 92 -13.39 -22.34 -16.19
N LYS A 93 -14.10 -22.58 -15.08
CA LYS A 93 -15.56 -22.49 -15.02
C LYS A 93 -16.03 -21.20 -14.37
N TYR A 94 -15.12 -20.35 -13.92
CA TYR A 94 -15.41 -19.17 -13.14
C TYR A 94 -16.31 -19.43 -11.93
N LYS A 95 -16.04 -20.54 -11.22
CA LYS A 95 -16.81 -20.93 -10.03
C LYS A 95 -15.94 -20.89 -8.80
N THR A 96 -16.46 -20.29 -7.73
CA THR A 96 -15.89 -20.31 -6.39
C THR A 96 -16.81 -21.11 -5.48
N CYS A 97 -16.25 -21.76 -4.46
CA CYS A 97 -17.08 -22.29 -3.39
C CYS A 97 -17.52 -21.15 -2.46
N ASP A 98 -18.83 -20.95 -2.33
CA ASP A 98 -19.39 -19.83 -1.55
C ASP A 98 -19.36 -20.06 -0.02
N ASN A 99 -18.96 -21.27 0.41
CA ASN A 99 -18.90 -21.60 1.83
C ASN A 99 -17.64 -21.01 2.50
N PRO A 100 -17.73 -20.58 3.78
CA PRO A 100 -16.57 -20.15 4.54
C PRO A 100 -15.48 -21.23 4.66
N GLY A 101 -14.21 -20.81 4.55
CA GLY A 101 -13.05 -21.67 4.74
C GLY A 101 -12.71 -21.80 6.22
N THR A 102 -13.26 -22.79 6.92
CA THR A 102 -13.05 -22.96 8.38
C THR A 102 -11.98 -24.00 8.73
N MET A 103 -11.56 -24.81 7.75
CA MET A 103 -10.63 -25.92 7.98
C MET A 103 -9.32 -25.67 7.24
N ALA A 104 -8.36 -25.07 7.95
CA ALA A 104 -7.02 -24.78 7.43
C ALA A 104 -6.28 -26.07 7.03
N CYS A 105 -5.61 -26.04 5.88
CA CYS A 105 -4.75 -27.12 5.39
C CYS A 105 -3.75 -27.53 6.47
N SER A 106 -3.66 -28.84 6.77
CA SER A 106 -2.79 -29.34 7.83
C SER A 106 -1.30 -29.18 7.51
N GLY A 107 -0.93 -29.17 6.23
CA GLY A 107 0.45 -29.05 5.77
C GLY A 107 0.98 -27.62 5.85
N CYS A 108 0.49 -26.73 4.98
CA CYS A 108 1.04 -25.38 4.86
C CYS A 108 0.33 -24.32 5.70
N LYS A 109 -0.93 -24.55 6.12
CA LYS A 109 -1.82 -23.58 6.79
C LYS A 109 -2.15 -22.31 5.99
N LEU A 110 -1.74 -22.23 4.72
CA LEU A 110 -1.95 -21.07 3.85
C LEU A 110 -3.38 -20.99 3.28
N VAL A 111 -4.08 -22.12 3.13
CA VAL A 111 -5.44 -22.16 2.59
C VAL A 111 -6.39 -22.86 3.56
N SER A 112 -7.69 -22.54 3.47
CA SER A 112 -8.75 -23.19 4.25
C SER A 112 -9.88 -23.71 3.36
N TYR A 113 -10.57 -24.74 3.84
CA TYR A 113 -11.66 -25.40 3.13
C TYR A 113 -12.94 -25.44 3.96
N CYS A 114 -14.10 -25.50 3.31
CA CYS A 114 -15.40 -25.69 3.97
C CYS A 114 -15.71 -27.17 4.29
N SER A 115 -15.01 -28.11 3.64
CA SER A 115 -15.12 -29.55 3.86
C SER A 115 -13.74 -30.22 3.88
N LYS A 116 -13.55 -31.17 4.82
CA LYS A 116 -12.39 -32.05 4.95
C LYS A 116 -12.68 -33.38 4.30
N VAL A 117 -11.62 -34.06 3.87
CA VAL A 117 -11.62 -35.51 3.61
C VAL A 117 -12.02 -36.23 4.91
N LEU A 118 -13.27 -36.69 5.01
CA LEU A 118 -13.69 -37.60 6.08
C LEU A 118 -13.58 -39.05 5.61
N PHE A 119 -12.90 -39.87 6.41
CA PHE A 119 -13.01 -41.33 6.32
C PHE A 119 -14.46 -41.73 6.62
N PHE A 120 -14.98 -42.68 5.86
CA PHE A 120 -16.37 -43.15 5.89
C PHE A 120 -16.91 -43.36 7.31
N GLN A 121 -18.08 -42.78 7.60
CA GLN A 121 -18.97 -43.30 8.64
C GLN A 121 -20.37 -43.49 8.05
N PHE A 122 -20.84 -44.74 8.10
CA PHE A 122 -22.11 -45.18 7.54
C PHE A 122 -23.24 -44.83 8.51
N CYS A 123 -24.19 -43.99 8.11
CA CYS A 123 -25.43 -43.78 8.84
C CYS A 123 -26.65 -43.83 7.90
N SER A 124 -27.41 -44.92 8.04
CA SER A 124 -28.88 -44.98 7.94
C SER A 124 -29.58 -44.30 6.74
N GLY A 125 -29.34 -44.82 5.53
CA GLY A 125 -30.44 -45.17 4.62
C GLY A 125 -31.23 -44.08 3.87
N PHE A 126 -30.86 -42.80 3.91
CA PHE A 126 -31.49 -41.76 3.06
C PHE A 126 -30.46 -41.04 2.18
N PHE A 127 -30.72 -40.99 0.87
CA PHE A 127 -29.88 -40.34 -0.13
C PHE A 127 -30.39 -38.92 -0.44
N SER A 128 -29.73 -37.91 0.10
CA SER A 128 -29.60 -36.60 -0.54
C SER A 128 -28.39 -35.90 0.05
N LEU A 129 -27.27 -35.81 -0.69
CA LEU A 129 -26.08 -35.09 -0.23
C LEU A 129 -25.08 -34.92 -1.41
N LYS A 130 -24.92 -33.71 -1.96
CA LYS A 130 -23.75 -33.38 -2.80
C LYS A 130 -22.61 -32.92 -1.89
N PHE A 131 -21.82 -33.86 -1.36
CA PHE A 131 -20.55 -33.53 -0.73
C PHE A 131 -19.45 -33.57 -1.80
N GLN A 132 -19.17 -32.41 -2.40
CA GLN A 132 -17.90 -32.24 -3.10
C GLN A 132 -16.84 -31.89 -2.06
N GLU A 133 -15.91 -32.83 -1.86
CA GLU A 133 -14.72 -32.69 -1.03
C GLU A 133 -13.84 -31.55 -1.58
N CYS A 134 -14.07 -30.32 -1.10
CA CYS A 134 -13.46 -29.10 -1.63
C CYS A 134 -11.93 -29.16 -1.57
N GLN A 135 -11.37 -29.72 -0.49
CA GLN A 135 -9.94 -29.97 -0.39
C GLN A 135 -9.45 -30.95 -1.47
N LYS A 136 -10.14 -32.07 -1.66
CA LYS A 136 -9.75 -33.10 -2.65
C LYS A 136 -9.83 -32.56 -4.09
N SER A 137 -10.87 -31.78 -4.37
CA SER A 137 -11.08 -31.09 -5.65
C SER A 137 -9.92 -30.12 -5.95
N HIS A 138 -9.60 -29.25 -4.99
CA HIS A 138 -8.55 -28.25 -5.15
C HIS A 138 -7.12 -28.84 -5.06
N TRP A 139 -6.93 -30.01 -4.46
CA TRP A 139 -5.61 -30.59 -4.17
C TRP A 139 -4.69 -30.68 -5.40
N ARG A 140 -5.25 -30.91 -6.60
CA ARG A 140 -4.45 -31.00 -7.85
C ARG A 140 -3.67 -29.71 -8.12
N VAL A 141 -4.24 -28.56 -7.78
CA VAL A 141 -3.60 -27.24 -7.92
C VAL A 141 -2.78 -26.93 -6.68
N HIS A 142 -3.40 -27.03 -5.50
CA HIS A 142 -2.78 -26.67 -4.22
C HIS A 142 -1.54 -27.48 -3.84
N LYS A 143 -1.42 -28.74 -4.32
CA LYS A 143 -0.28 -29.62 -3.97
C LYS A 143 1.07 -28.99 -4.29
N ARG A 144 1.17 -28.16 -5.33
CA ARG A 144 2.40 -27.46 -5.69
C ARG A 144 2.84 -26.56 -4.54
N ASP A 145 1.95 -25.70 -4.07
CA ASP A 145 2.25 -24.72 -3.05
C ASP A 145 2.40 -25.38 -1.66
N CYS A 146 1.59 -26.42 -1.38
CA CYS A 146 1.68 -27.20 -0.14
C CYS A 146 2.96 -28.05 -0.03
N LYS A 147 3.63 -28.34 -1.15
CA LYS A 147 4.89 -29.09 -1.19
C LYS A 147 6.06 -28.23 -1.65
N ASP A 148 5.91 -26.91 -1.62
CA ASP A 148 6.96 -25.99 -2.04
C ASP A 148 8.22 -26.17 -1.17
N PRO A 149 9.43 -26.27 -1.77
CA PRO A 149 10.68 -26.40 -1.02
C PRO A 149 10.91 -25.29 0.01
N MET A 150 10.35 -24.10 -0.17
CA MET A 150 10.45 -22.98 0.76
C MET A 150 9.70 -23.20 2.07
N LEU A 151 8.77 -24.17 2.12
CA LEU A 151 8.13 -24.63 3.36
C LEU A 151 9.06 -25.49 4.23
N ALA A 152 10.20 -25.95 3.72
CA ALA A 152 11.14 -26.72 4.52
C ALA A 152 11.72 -25.87 5.65
N LYS A 153 11.67 -26.38 6.89
CA LYS A 153 12.32 -25.74 8.05
C LYS A 153 13.82 -25.53 7.82
N GLY A 154 14.46 -26.45 7.10
CA GLY A 154 15.88 -26.40 6.75
C GLY A 154 16.19 -25.69 5.42
N TRP A 155 15.24 -24.98 4.80
CA TRP A 155 15.52 -24.22 3.58
C TRP A 155 16.63 -23.20 3.85
N LYS A 156 17.58 -23.12 2.91
CA LYS A 156 18.71 -22.20 2.95
C LYS A 156 18.79 -21.46 1.62
N PRO A 157 19.20 -20.18 1.66
CA PRO A 157 19.48 -19.45 0.44
C PRO A 157 20.64 -20.08 -0.33
N ALA A 158 20.65 -19.85 -1.64
CA ALA A 158 21.53 -20.48 -2.60
C ALA A 158 22.99 -20.22 -2.32
N TRP A 159 23.39 -18.98 -2.01
CA TRP A 159 24.80 -18.68 -1.72
C TRP A 159 25.33 -19.47 -0.51
N ILE A 160 24.47 -19.87 0.45
CA ILE A 160 24.86 -20.75 1.56
C ILE A 160 25.04 -22.20 1.08
N VAL A 161 24.12 -22.70 0.24
CA VAL A 161 24.18 -24.07 -0.31
C VAL A 161 25.35 -24.24 -1.29
N GLU A 162 25.59 -23.22 -2.09
CA GLU A 162 26.66 -23.13 -3.11
C GLU A 162 28.03 -22.81 -2.49
N HIS A 163 28.10 -22.54 -1.18
CA HIS A 163 29.31 -22.08 -0.49
C HIS A 163 29.98 -20.87 -1.16
N ARG A 164 29.15 -19.93 -1.64
CA ARG A 164 29.58 -18.72 -2.34
C ARG A 164 29.38 -17.47 -1.47
N ARG A 165 30.25 -16.47 -1.63
CA ARG A 165 30.04 -15.13 -1.05
C ARG A 165 28.82 -14.48 -1.70
N ALA A 166 27.87 -13.99 -0.88
CA ALA A 166 26.67 -13.32 -1.36
C ALA A 166 27.01 -12.00 -2.09
N SER A 167 26.25 -11.65 -3.13
CA SER A 167 26.51 -10.46 -3.97
C SER A 167 26.39 -9.12 -3.22
N PHE A 168 25.62 -9.08 -2.13
CA PHE A 168 25.47 -7.91 -1.28
C PHE A 168 26.63 -7.72 -0.29
N LEU A 169 27.52 -8.70 -0.13
CA LEU A 169 28.72 -8.59 0.73
C LEU A 169 29.90 -8.08 -0.07
N ASN A 170 29.89 -6.80 -0.43
CA ASN A 170 30.91 -6.19 -1.30
C ASN A 170 31.94 -5.32 -0.56
N GLY A 171 31.93 -5.31 0.78
CA GLY A 171 32.91 -4.60 1.61
C GLY A 171 32.78 -3.07 1.61
N MET A 172 31.71 -2.53 1.03
CA MET A 172 31.44 -1.09 1.03
C MET A 172 31.06 -0.58 2.42
N SER A 173 31.45 0.66 2.70
CA SER A 173 30.97 1.41 3.86
C SER A 173 29.47 1.72 3.74
N PRO A 174 28.76 2.00 4.86
CA PRO A 174 27.35 2.40 4.81
C PRO A 174 27.07 3.60 3.89
N PHE A 175 28.01 4.53 3.78
CA PHE A 175 27.90 5.69 2.91
C PHE A 175 28.01 5.31 1.42
N GLU A 176 28.98 4.47 1.06
CA GLU A 176 29.12 3.93 -0.31
C GLU A 176 27.90 3.08 -0.70
N GLU A 177 27.39 2.24 0.21
CA GLU A 177 26.17 1.46 -0.02
C GLU A 177 24.95 2.37 -0.25
N PHE A 178 24.83 3.45 0.53
CA PHE A 178 23.76 4.44 0.35
C PHE A 178 23.82 5.11 -1.03
N LEU A 179 25.01 5.55 -1.45
CA LEU A 179 25.20 6.16 -2.78
C LEU A 179 24.91 5.18 -3.91
N GLN A 180 25.38 3.93 -3.80
CA GLN A 180 25.13 2.91 -4.82
C GLN A 180 23.63 2.59 -4.94
N LYS A 181 22.92 2.46 -3.81
CA LYS A 181 21.45 2.22 -3.82
C LYS A 181 20.69 3.34 -4.53
N GLY A 182 21.14 4.59 -4.40
CA GLY A 182 20.54 5.72 -5.09
C GLY A 182 20.67 5.67 -6.62
N MET A 183 21.66 4.93 -7.15
CA MET A 183 21.89 4.78 -8.59
C MET A 183 21.39 3.43 -9.15
N ASP A 184 21.04 2.48 -8.29
CA ASP A 184 20.57 1.15 -8.67
C ASP A 184 19.09 1.18 -9.05
N GLU A 185 18.75 0.84 -10.29
CA GLU A 185 17.36 0.83 -10.77
C GLU A 185 16.44 -0.10 -9.97
N PHE A 186 17.00 -1.13 -9.31
CA PHE A 186 16.21 -2.06 -8.49
C PHE A 186 15.98 -1.53 -7.07
N SER A 187 16.86 -0.65 -6.58
CA SER A 187 16.82 -0.15 -5.20
C SER A 187 16.34 1.29 -5.07
N SER A 188 16.11 1.96 -6.20
CA SER A 188 15.57 3.31 -6.29
C SER A 188 14.13 3.29 -6.83
N GLY A 189 13.35 4.31 -6.48
CA GLY A 189 11.96 4.41 -6.89
C GLY A 189 11.18 5.43 -6.07
N VAL A 190 9.92 5.60 -6.45
CA VAL A 190 8.92 6.39 -5.73
C VAL A 190 8.35 5.54 -4.59
N SER A 191 8.28 6.10 -3.39
CA SER A 191 7.69 5.43 -2.22
C SER A 191 6.16 5.50 -2.27
N LEU A 192 5.52 4.61 -3.05
CA LEU A 192 4.06 4.55 -3.19
C LEU A 192 3.38 3.77 -2.07
N TRP A 193 4.13 2.90 -1.40
CA TRP A 193 3.78 2.29 -0.12
C TRP A 193 4.81 2.77 0.86
N GLY A 194 4.37 3.25 2.01
CA GLY A 194 5.34 3.74 2.95
C GLY A 194 6.08 2.61 3.68
N ASN A 195 7.14 3.04 4.33
CA ASN A 195 8.25 2.28 4.91
C ASN A 195 8.24 2.18 6.46
N MET A 196 7.14 2.59 7.11
CA MET A 196 6.96 2.45 8.56
C MET A 196 5.49 2.22 8.93
N PRO A 197 5.18 1.64 10.09
CA PRO A 197 3.80 1.49 10.53
C PRO A 197 3.03 2.82 10.59
N ALA A 198 1.79 2.81 10.13
CA ALA A 198 0.88 3.95 10.25
C ALA A 198 0.74 4.40 11.71
N MET A 199 0.67 5.71 11.92
CA MET A 199 0.54 6.34 13.24
C MET A 199 -0.66 7.28 13.25
N ASP A 200 -1.32 7.35 14.40
CA ASP A 200 -2.30 8.38 14.71
C ASP A 200 -1.56 9.64 15.15
N VAL A 201 -1.47 10.64 14.27
CA VAL A 201 -0.71 11.87 14.54
C VAL A 201 -1.41 12.76 15.55
N LEU A 202 -2.73 12.64 15.70
CA LEU A 202 -3.49 13.41 16.66
C LEU A 202 -3.38 12.80 18.06
N ASN A 203 -3.56 11.48 18.16
CA ASN A 203 -3.61 10.70 19.39
C ASN A 203 -4.46 11.39 20.46
N LEU A 204 -5.70 11.72 20.07
CA LEU A 204 -6.62 12.56 20.83
C LEU A 204 -6.79 12.12 22.30
N PRO A 205 -6.93 10.82 22.62
CA PRO A 205 -7.07 10.37 24.00
C PRO A 205 -5.85 10.63 24.90
N LYS A 206 -4.66 10.82 24.32
CA LYS A 206 -3.43 11.08 25.07
C LYS A 206 -3.02 12.56 25.08
N ASN A 207 -3.57 13.36 24.18
CA ASN A 207 -3.26 14.78 24.06
C ASN A 207 -4.44 15.63 24.56
N GLU A 208 -5.30 16.14 23.67
CA GLU A 208 -6.32 17.14 24.02
C GLU A 208 -7.50 16.55 24.81
N LYS A 209 -7.84 15.27 24.61
CA LYS A 209 -8.97 14.59 25.29
C LYS A 209 -10.32 15.29 25.16
N ASP A 210 -10.52 16.00 24.05
CA ASP A 210 -11.75 16.71 23.76
C ASP A 210 -12.22 16.38 22.33
N SER A 211 -13.37 15.71 22.24
CA SER A 211 -13.99 15.28 20.98
C SER A 211 -14.75 16.41 20.28
N THR A 212 -14.91 17.58 20.91
CA THR A 212 -15.66 18.72 20.38
C THR A 212 -14.80 19.79 19.72
N THR A 213 -13.49 19.73 19.93
CA THR A 213 -12.52 20.69 19.39
C THR A 213 -12.25 20.45 17.90
N ASP A 214 -12.14 21.55 17.15
CA ASP A 214 -11.70 21.55 15.76
C ASP A 214 -10.18 21.34 15.68
N PHE A 215 -9.73 20.52 14.71
CA PHE A 215 -8.31 20.21 14.52
C PHE A 215 -7.86 20.51 13.10
N SER A 216 -6.66 21.08 12.97
CA SER A 216 -5.97 21.27 11.70
C SER A 216 -4.68 20.45 11.67
N LEU A 217 -4.57 19.53 10.71
CA LEU A 217 -3.44 18.63 10.54
C LEU A 217 -2.77 18.89 9.20
N ALA A 218 -1.44 18.83 9.15
CA ALA A 218 -0.66 18.94 7.93
C ALA A 218 0.24 17.71 7.75
N PHE A 219 0.09 17.00 6.63
CA PHE A 219 0.96 15.92 6.19
C PHE A 219 1.76 16.43 4.99
N VAL A 220 2.97 16.93 5.23
CA VAL A 220 3.64 17.85 4.29
C VAL A 220 4.59 17.16 3.31
N ALA A 221 4.90 15.89 3.57
CA ALA A 221 5.70 15.00 2.74
C ALA A 221 5.06 13.60 2.74
N SER A 222 3.78 13.56 2.37
CA SER A 222 2.90 12.39 2.50
C SER A 222 2.98 11.49 1.26
N GLY A 223 3.91 10.54 1.29
CA GLY A 223 4.07 9.55 0.21
C GLY A 223 2.84 8.64 -0.02
N ASP A 224 2.03 8.43 1.01
CA ASP A 224 0.74 7.73 0.95
C ASP A 224 -0.25 8.24 2.02
N LEU A 225 -1.45 7.65 2.09
CA LEU A 225 -2.52 8.08 3.01
C LEU A 225 -2.60 7.30 4.33
N ARG A 226 -1.66 6.42 4.66
CA ARG A 226 -1.81 5.50 5.81
C ARG A 226 -1.91 6.26 7.15
N HIS A 227 -1.14 7.33 7.33
CA HIS A 227 -1.14 8.14 8.54
C HIS A 227 -2.43 8.95 8.65
N VAL A 228 -2.93 9.48 7.53
CA VAL A 228 -4.22 10.15 7.42
C VAL A 228 -5.34 9.19 7.84
N ILE A 229 -5.40 8.01 7.22
CA ILE A 229 -6.42 7.00 7.49
C ILE A 229 -6.37 6.55 8.96
N ARG A 230 -5.18 6.23 9.48
CA ARG A 230 -5.01 5.82 10.87
C ARG A 230 -5.49 6.89 11.84
N THR A 231 -5.16 8.15 11.58
CA THR A 231 -5.55 9.29 12.41
C THR A 231 -7.07 9.47 12.43
N VAL A 232 -7.71 9.50 11.26
CA VAL A 232 -9.17 9.67 11.16
C VAL A 232 -9.92 8.47 11.77
N ASN A 233 -9.43 7.25 11.56
CA ASN A 233 -10.04 6.04 12.14
C ASN A 233 -9.95 6.01 13.66
N SER A 234 -8.89 6.61 14.23
CA SER A 234 -8.62 6.63 15.67
C SER A 234 -9.44 7.68 16.42
N LEU A 235 -10.15 8.57 15.71
CA LEU A 235 -11.08 9.51 16.35
C LEU A 235 -12.19 8.77 17.09
N PRO A 236 -12.60 9.26 18.27
CA PRO A 236 -13.65 8.61 19.03
C PRO A 236 -15.01 8.75 18.29
N PRO A 237 -15.95 7.81 18.46
CA PRO A 237 -17.22 7.83 17.72
C PRO A 237 -18.09 9.07 17.94
N ASP A 238 -17.90 9.77 19.05
CA ASP A 238 -18.58 11.02 19.44
C ASP A 238 -17.85 12.29 18.97
N PHE A 239 -16.77 12.18 18.18
CA PHE A 239 -16.10 13.34 17.60
C PHE A 239 -17.07 14.22 16.81
N SER A 240 -17.16 15.48 17.20
CA SER A 240 -18.09 16.47 16.64
C SER A 240 -17.41 17.74 16.13
N GLY A 241 -16.09 17.88 16.33
CA GLY A 241 -15.31 18.97 15.75
C GLY A 241 -15.12 18.83 14.24
N ASN A 242 -14.61 19.89 13.62
CA ASN A 242 -14.16 19.91 12.24
C ASN A 242 -12.71 19.43 12.15
N LEU A 243 -12.41 18.61 11.15
CA LEU A 243 -11.06 18.14 10.88
C LEU A 243 -10.56 18.68 9.53
N ASN A 244 -9.62 19.60 9.59
CA ASN A 244 -8.97 20.17 8.41
C ASN A 244 -7.66 19.44 8.16
N ILE A 245 -7.53 18.74 7.03
CA ILE A 245 -6.35 17.95 6.69
C ILE A 245 -5.70 18.55 5.44
N LEU A 246 -4.46 19.01 5.57
CA LEU A 246 -3.58 19.30 4.45
C LEU A 246 -2.77 18.05 4.10
N VAL A 247 -2.73 17.68 2.82
CA VAL A 247 -1.88 16.61 2.28
C VAL A 247 -1.01 17.19 1.18
N ASN A 248 0.30 16.99 1.25
CA ASN A 248 1.24 17.46 0.24
C ASN A 248 2.33 16.42 -0.03
N ASP A 249 2.73 16.33 -1.29
CA ASP A 249 3.98 15.70 -1.69
C ASP A 249 4.55 16.45 -2.90
N ARG A 250 5.87 16.50 -3.07
CA ARG A 250 6.49 17.12 -4.25
C ARG A 250 6.28 16.30 -5.53
N CYS A 251 6.00 15.01 -5.39
CA CYS A 251 5.85 14.07 -6.49
C CYS A 251 4.41 14.03 -6.98
N LEU A 252 4.15 14.65 -8.13
CA LEU A 252 2.82 14.73 -8.72
C LEU A 252 2.06 13.39 -8.87
N PRO A 253 2.66 12.27 -9.33
CA PRO A 253 1.94 11.00 -9.39
C PRO A 253 1.49 10.48 -8.02
N ILE A 254 2.25 10.73 -6.94
CA ILE A 254 1.81 10.41 -5.57
C ILE A 254 0.54 11.18 -5.23
N VAL A 255 0.56 12.48 -5.49
CA VAL A 255 -0.56 13.39 -5.19
C VAL A 255 -1.81 13.00 -5.95
N CYS A 256 -1.70 12.74 -7.26
CA CYS A 256 -2.80 12.28 -8.09
C CYS A 256 -3.37 10.95 -7.58
N ARG A 257 -2.51 10.00 -7.18
CA ARG A 257 -2.94 8.71 -6.62
C ARG A 257 -3.68 8.87 -5.28
N ASN A 258 -3.19 9.73 -4.40
CA ASN A 258 -3.86 10.03 -3.12
C ASN A 258 -5.25 10.66 -3.35
N ILE A 259 -5.39 11.54 -4.34
CA ILE A 259 -6.70 12.10 -4.72
C ILE A 259 -7.65 11.01 -5.19
N ILE A 260 -7.22 10.11 -6.08
CA ILE A 260 -8.07 9.01 -6.55
C ILE A 260 -8.48 8.08 -5.39
N LEU A 261 -7.58 7.76 -4.45
CA LEU A 261 -7.92 6.97 -3.26
C LEU A 261 -9.00 7.63 -2.39
N LEU A 262 -8.87 8.94 -2.14
CA LEU A 262 -9.89 9.70 -1.40
C LEU A 262 -11.22 9.73 -2.14
N LEU A 263 -11.21 9.91 -3.47
CA LEU A 263 -12.42 9.87 -4.30
C LEU A 263 -13.09 8.49 -4.28
N ILE A 264 -12.32 7.40 -4.41
CA ILE A 264 -12.85 6.03 -4.31
C ILE A 264 -13.62 5.86 -2.98
N LEU A 265 -12.97 6.18 -1.85
CA LEU A 265 -13.54 5.97 -0.52
C LEU A 265 -14.69 6.93 -0.19
N GLY A 266 -14.64 8.15 -0.72
CA GLY A 266 -15.64 9.19 -0.48
C GLY A 266 -16.88 9.11 -1.39
N THR A 267 -16.75 8.57 -2.60
CA THR A 267 -17.82 8.69 -3.63
C THR A 267 -18.49 7.37 -4.02
N ILE A 268 -17.81 6.22 -3.88
CA ILE A 268 -18.48 4.92 -4.02
C ILE A 268 -19.39 4.72 -2.81
N SER A 269 -20.68 4.47 -3.02
CA SER A 269 -21.66 4.34 -1.93
C SER A 269 -21.57 3.03 -1.17
N ASP A 270 -21.29 1.91 -1.85
CA ASP A 270 -21.13 0.61 -1.22
C ASP A 270 -19.79 0.56 -0.48
N GLU A 271 -19.85 0.39 0.83
CA GLU A 271 -18.69 0.40 1.73
C GLU A 271 -17.67 -0.70 1.38
N HIS A 272 -18.15 -1.92 1.13
CA HIS A 272 -17.28 -3.07 0.87
C HIS A 272 -16.57 -2.90 -0.47
N LEU A 273 -17.30 -2.45 -1.48
CA LEU A 273 -16.77 -2.14 -2.80
C LEU A 273 -15.78 -0.98 -2.77
N ALA A 274 -16.10 0.10 -2.06
CA ALA A 274 -15.20 1.24 -1.92
C ALA A 274 -13.86 0.82 -1.32
N ALA A 275 -13.89 0.01 -0.25
CA ALA A 275 -12.70 -0.50 0.39
C ALA A 275 -11.89 -1.46 -0.51
N ASP A 276 -12.55 -2.37 -1.23
CA ASP A 276 -11.86 -3.33 -2.09
C ASP A 276 -11.24 -2.66 -3.33
N VAL A 277 -11.96 -1.73 -3.98
CA VAL A 277 -11.42 -0.91 -5.08
C VAL A 277 -10.22 -0.10 -4.60
N ALA A 278 -10.32 0.55 -3.44
CA ALA A 278 -9.23 1.34 -2.88
C ALA A 278 -8.01 0.47 -2.54
N LEU A 279 -8.22 -0.71 -1.93
CA LEU A 279 -7.15 -1.64 -1.59
C LEU A 279 -6.37 -2.06 -2.84
N HIS A 280 -7.07 -2.48 -3.89
CA HIS A 280 -6.41 -2.98 -5.09
C HIS A 280 -5.79 -1.86 -5.92
N PHE A 281 -6.42 -0.68 -5.99
CA PHE A 281 -5.80 0.51 -6.57
C PHE A 281 -4.56 0.98 -5.78
N TRP A 282 -4.51 0.77 -4.47
CA TRP A 282 -3.35 1.13 -3.66
C TRP A 282 -2.22 0.11 -3.82
N TYR A 283 -2.51 -1.18 -3.60
CA TYR A 283 -1.48 -2.17 -3.28
C TYR A 283 -1.33 -3.30 -4.29
N SER A 284 -2.25 -3.45 -5.24
CA SER A 284 -2.20 -4.55 -6.22
C SER A 284 -1.72 -4.07 -7.58
N THR A 285 -0.85 -4.85 -8.23
CA THR A 285 -0.32 -4.64 -9.59
C THR A 285 -1.39 -4.79 -10.66
N PHE A 286 -2.39 -5.62 -10.39
CA PHE A 286 -3.55 -5.84 -11.23
C PHE A 286 -4.81 -5.66 -10.39
N MET A 287 -5.92 -5.39 -11.06
CA MET A 287 -7.25 -5.26 -10.48
C MET A 287 -8.30 -5.80 -11.45
N PRO A 288 -9.53 -6.07 -10.98
CA PRO A 288 -10.66 -6.36 -11.86
C PRO A 288 -10.95 -5.19 -12.82
N HIS A 289 -11.43 -5.51 -14.02
CA HIS A 289 -11.78 -4.51 -15.03
C HIS A 289 -12.84 -3.52 -14.53
N GLU A 290 -13.80 -4.00 -13.76
CA GLU A 290 -14.88 -3.22 -13.16
C GLU A 290 -14.34 -2.09 -12.27
N TYR A 291 -13.17 -2.30 -11.66
CA TYR A 291 -12.58 -1.32 -10.74
C TYR A 291 -11.96 -0.17 -11.53
N ARG A 292 -11.26 -0.47 -12.64
CA ARG A 292 -10.75 0.55 -13.55
C ARG A 292 -11.89 1.36 -14.18
N MET A 293 -12.99 0.72 -14.58
CA MET A 293 -14.14 1.45 -15.15
C MET A 293 -14.74 2.45 -14.16
N ARG A 294 -14.79 2.10 -12.86
CA ARG A 294 -15.22 3.03 -11.81
C ARG A 294 -14.25 4.20 -11.62
N ILE A 295 -12.95 3.93 -11.64
CA ILE A 295 -11.91 4.99 -11.58
C ILE A 295 -12.04 5.94 -12.77
N SER A 296 -12.21 5.41 -13.98
CA SER A 296 -12.42 6.19 -15.20
C SER A 296 -13.68 7.05 -15.09
N ALA A 297 -14.80 6.49 -14.63
CA ALA A 297 -16.04 7.25 -14.41
C ALA A 297 -15.86 8.38 -13.39
N MET A 298 -15.13 8.15 -12.29
CA MET A 298 -14.82 9.21 -11.31
C MET A 298 -14.00 10.34 -11.94
N PHE A 299 -12.96 10.01 -12.71
CA PHE A 299 -12.18 11.02 -13.42
C PHE A 299 -13.05 11.85 -14.38
N THR A 300 -13.84 11.19 -15.23
CA THR A 300 -14.69 11.85 -16.23
C THR A 300 -15.84 12.67 -15.63
N SER A 301 -16.38 12.27 -14.48
CA SER A 301 -17.54 12.93 -13.85
C SER A 301 -17.17 13.98 -12.81
N LEU A 302 -16.06 13.82 -12.09
CA LEU A 302 -15.70 14.70 -10.98
C LEU A 302 -14.57 15.66 -11.34
N ILE A 303 -13.55 15.19 -12.04
CA ILE A 303 -12.32 15.98 -12.30
C ILE A 303 -12.45 16.73 -13.63
N LEU A 304 -12.65 15.99 -14.73
CA LEU A 304 -12.65 16.54 -16.09
C LEU A 304 -13.60 17.75 -16.27
N PRO A 305 -14.85 17.75 -15.74
CA PRO A 305 -15.78 18.87 -15.93
C PRO A 305 -15.37 20.16 -15.20
N GLN A 306 -14.47 20.06 -14.21
CA GLN A 306 -13.97 21.20 -13.46
C GLN A 306 -12.66 21.77 -14.04
N THR A 307 -12.18 21.22 -15.16
CA THR A 307 -10.92 21.62 -15.77
C THR A 307 -11.13 22.57 -16.94
N THR A 308 -10.18 23.50 -17.13
CA THR A 308 -10.11 24.36 -18.31
C THR A 308 -8.78 24.11 -19.02
N PRO A 309 -8.77 23.82 -20.34
CA PRO A 309 -7.53 23.57 -21.07
C PRO A 309 -6.51 24.70 -20.86
N GLY A 310 -5.26 24.33 -20.58
CA GLY A 310 -4.17 25.29 -20.38
C GLY A 310 -4.16 26.00 -19.02
N SER A 311 -5.14 25.78 -18.15
CA SER A 311 -5.22 26.40 -16.81
C SER A 311 -5.09 25.37 -15.68
N PRO A 312 -4.45 25.72 -14.54
CA PRO A 312 -4.29 24.82 -13.39
C PRO A 312 -5.60 24.12 -13.02
N ILE A 313 -5.49 22.84 -12.67
CA ILE A 313 -6.66 22.07 -12.22
C ILE A 313 -7.04 22.58 -10.85
N ILE A 314 -8.23 23.17 -10.72
CA ILE A 314 -8.81 23.59 -9.45
C ILE A 314 -10.11 22.84 -9.28
N CYS A 315 -10.13 21.85 -8.40
CA CYS A 315 -11.31 21.03 -8.17
C CYS A 315 -11.73 21.11 -6.71
N SER A 316 -13.05 21.01 -6.49
CA SER A 316 -13.62 20.70 -5.20
C SER A 316 -14.70 19.64 -5.39
N CYS A 317 -14.63 18.56 -4.61
CA CYS A 317 -15.55 17.44 -4.68
C CYS A 317 -16.04 17.08 -3.27
N PRO A 318 -17.33 16.75 -3.09
CA PRO A 318 -17.80 16.15 -1.85
C PRO A 318 -17.25 14.72 -1.71
N LEU A 319 -16.85 14.35 -0.50
CA LEU A 319 -16.47 12.99 -0.09
C LEU A 319 -17.54 12.44 0.85
N GLY A 320 -18.73 12.19 0.32
CA GLY A 320 -19.91 11.90 1.12
C GLY A 320 -20.64 13.18 1.53
N ARG A 321 -21.42 13.12 2.62
CA ARG A 321 -22.29 14.23 3.03
C ARG A 321 -21.55 15.33 3.80
N ASN A 322 -20.58 14.94 4.63
CA ASN A 322 -19.97 15.83 5.62
C ASN A 322 -18.52 16.18 5.30
N SER A 323 -17.89 15.47 4.36
CA SER A 323 -16.48 15.67 4.02
C SER A 323 -16.31 16.23 2.61
N THR A 324 -15.20 16.94 2.39
CA THR A 324 -14.86 17.54 1.09
C THR A 324 -13.39 17.39 0.79
N ILE A 325 -13.05 17.38 -0.49
CA ILE A 325 -11.68 17.49 -0.98
C ILE A 325 -11.57 18.67 -1.93
N SER A 326 -10.52 19.46 -1.74
CA SER A 326 -10.13 20.56 -2.60
C SER A 326 -8.67 20.40 -3.00
N PHE A 327 -8.34 20.65 -4.26
CA PHE A 327 -6.96 20.60 -4.73
C PHE A 327 -6.70 21.60 -5.85
N SER A 328 -5.46 22.10 -5.89
CA SER A 328 -4.94 22.85 -7.02
C SER A 328 -3.66 22.19 -7.52
N LEU A 329 -3.71 21.71 -8.77
CA LEU A 329 -2.61 20.98 -9.39
C LEU A 329 -2.18 21.62 -10.71
N PRO A 330 -0.90 21.47 -11.10
CA PRO A 330 -0.48 21.86 -12.44
C PRO A 330 -1.22 21.05 -13.51
N ASN A 331 -1.34 21.60 -14.73
CA ASN A 331 -2.05 20.98 -15.85
C ASN A 331 -1.55 19.57 -16.18
N GLU A 332 -0.27 19.31 -15.92
CA GLU A 332 0.36 18.00 -16.10
C GLU A 332 -0.38 16.88 -15.35
N ALA A 333 -1.04 17.18 -14.23
CA ALA A 333 -1.83 16.21 -13.47
C ALA A 333 -2.92 15.53 -14.31
N MET A 334 -3.45 16.20 -15.34
CA MET A 334 -4.43 15.60 -16.25
C MET A 334 -3.88 14.36 -16.96
N ARG A 335 -2.58 14.35 -17.30
CA ARG A 335 -1.95 13.20 -17.94
C ARG A 335 -1.93 11.98 -17.01
N TYR A 336 -1.67 12.19 -15.73
CA TYR A 336 -1.69 11.12 -14.73
C TYR A 336 -3.10 10.57 -14.50
N PHE A 337 -4.11 11.43 -14.33
CA PHE A 337 -5.49 10.96 -14.16
C PHE A 337 -6.02 10.20 -15.37
N ALA A 338 -5.71 10.68 -16.59
CA ALA A 338 -6.04 9.98 -17.82
C ALA A 338 -5.30 8.63 -17.92
N TYR A 339 -4.01 8.61 -17.57
CA TYR A 339 -3.19 7.40 -17.59
C TYR A 339 -3.68 6.33 -16.61
N TYR A 340 -4.02 6.69 -15.37
CA TYR A 340 -4.57 5.74 -14.38
C TYR A 340 -5.89 5.11 -14.84
N SER A 341 -6.61 5.79 -15.74
CA SER A 341 -7.88 5.37 -16.31
C SER A 341 -7.75 4.70 -17.69
N SER A 342 -6.55 4.69 -18.30
CA SER A 342 -6.32 4.24 -19.69
C SER A 342 -6.50 2.74 -19.88
N MET A 343 -6.83 2.33 -21.10
CA MET A 343 -6.90 0.93 -21.55
C MET A 343 -5.77 0.53 -22.51
N ASP A 344 -4.85 1.46 -22.80
CA ASP A 344 -3.92 1.36 -23.94
C ASP A 344 -2.61 0.63 -23.61
N VAL A 345 -2.52 0.04 -22.42
CA VAL A 345 -1.32 -0.67 -21.95
C VAL A 345 -1.60 -2.16 -21.89
N SER A 346 -0.73 -2.95 -22.53
CA SER A 346 -0.82 -4.40 -22.53
C SER A 346 -0.59 -5.00 -21.14
N ILE A 347 -1.42 -5.99 -20.78
CA ILE A 347 -1.28 -6.82 -19.59
C ILE A 347 0.09 -7.52 -19.61
N SER A 348 0.50 -8.03 -20.79
CA SER A 348 1.76 -8.76 -20.91
C SER A 348 2.96 -7.86 -20.67
N GLN A 349 2.96 -6.64 -21.22
CA GLN A 349 4.04 -5.67 -21.03
C GLN A 349 4.22 -5.31 -19.56
N VAL A 350 3.12 -5.06 -18.85
CA VAL A 350 3.14 -4.75 -17.41
C VAL A 350 3.62 -5.94 -16.59
N GLN A 351 3.15 -7.14 -16.90
CA GLN A 351 3.59 -8.36 -16.22
C GLN A 351 5.08 -8.63 -16.45
N ASP A 352 5.55 -8.44 -17.69
CA ASP A 352 6.96 -8.66 -18.05
C ASP A 352 7.87 -7.66 -17.31
N GLU A 353 7.48 -6.39 -17.21
CA GLU A 353 8.22 -5.41 -16.41
C GLU A 353 8.20 -5.77 -14.91
N TYR A 354 7.04 -6.16 -14.38
CA TYR A 354 6.92 -6.56 -12.98
C TYR A 354 7.82 -7.77 -12.68
N ASP A 355 7.82 -8.77 -13.55
CA ASP A 355 8.67 -9.95 -13.46
C ASP A 355 10.15 -9.59 -13.61
N ARG A 356 10.50 -8.70 -14.54
CA ARG A 356 11.88 -8.22 -14.75
C ARG A 356 12.46 -7.62 -13.48
N ILE A 357 11.69 -6.77 -12.78
CA ILE A 357 12.11 -6.17 -11.52
C ILE A 357 12.10 -7.19 -10.38
N ARG A 358 11.02 -7.96 -10.21
CA ARG A 358 10.87 -8.84 -9.05
C ARG A 358 11.76 -10.07 -9.08
N ASN A 359 12.15 -10.54 -10.27
CA ASN A 359 12.91 -11.77 -10.49
C ASN A 359 14.28 -11.56 -11.15
N ALA A 360 14.77 -10.31 -11.21
CA ALA A 360 16.08 -9.98 -11.76
C ALA A 360 17.18 -10.96 -11.26
N PRO A 361 17.93 -11.63 -12.17
CA PRO A 361 18.95 -12.60 -11.77
C PRO A 361 20.04 -12.01 -10.88
N SER A 362 20.46 -10.77 -11.14
CA SER A 362 21.44 -10.02 -10.33
C SER A 362 20.99 -9.79 -8.88
N ARG A 363 19.68 -9.83 -8.64
CA ARG A 363 19.04 -9.61 -7.33
C ARG A 363 18.71 -10.90 -6.59
N ARG A 364 19.14 -12.07 -7.09
CA ARG A 364 18.86 -13.38 -6.46
C ARG A 364 19.24 -13.40 -4.97
N ASP A 365 20.46 -12.99 -4.63
CA ASP A 365 20.94 -13.04 -3.24
C ASP A 365 20.17 -12.05 -2.34
N PHE A 366 19.87 -10.85 -2.84
CA PHE A 366 19.05 -9.86 -2.10
C PHE A 366 17.64 -10.41 -1.83
N ARG A 367 17.05 -11.07 -2.83
CA ARG A 367 15.70 -11.63 -2.73
C ARG A 367 15.65 -12.83 -1.79
N GLU A 368 16.61 -13.73 -1.89
CA GLU A 368 16.75 -14.86 -0.99
C GLU A 368 17.13 -14.46 0.45
N ARG A 369 17.75 -13.29 0.65
CA ARG A 369 17.95 -12.70 1.98
C ARG A 369 16.62 -12.32 2.63
N MET A 370 15.64 -11.82 1.86
CA MET A 370 14.30 -11.57 2.38
C MET A 370 13.65 -12.89 2.85
N TYR A 371 13.68 -13.93 2.01
CA TYR A 371 13.13 -15.25 2.38
C TYR A 371 13.81 -15.87 3.60
N ALA A 372 15.12 -15.69 3.76
CA ALA A 372 15.87 -16.25 4.89
C ALA A 372 15.35 -15.76 6.25
N LYS A 373 14.81 -14.53 6.31
CA LYS A 373 14.26 -13.91 7.54
C LYS A 373 12.82 -14.34 7.86
N LEU A 374 12.15 -15.02 6.93
CA LEU A 374 10.74 -15.39 7.05
C LEU A 374 10.57 -16.81 7.57
N LYS A 375 9.46 -17.04 8.29
CA LYS A 375 8.99 -18.39 8.64
C LYS A 375 8.64 -19.19 7.37
N PRO A 376 8.68 -20.52 7.42
CA PRO A 376 8.47 -21.32 6.20
C PRO A 376 7.16 -21.02 5.45
N PRO A 377 5.98 -20.92 6.09
CA PRO A 377 4.76 -20.53 5.38
C PRO A 377 4.79 -19.09 4.85
N HIS A 378 5.40 -18.16 5.60
CA HIS A 378 5.55 -16.77 5.16
C HIS A 378 6.43 -16.63 3.93
N ARG A 379 7.45 -17.50 3.74
CA ARG A 379 8.25 -17.52 2.52
C ARG A 379 7.40 -17.79 1.28
N VAL A 380 6.48 -18.75 1.37
CA VAL A 380 5.59 -19.09 0.26
C VAL A 380 4.53 -18.02 0.06
N ALA A 381 3.95 -17.47 1.12
CA ALA A 381 3.00 -16.35 1.02
C ALA A 381 3.65 -15.10 0.38
N PHE A 382 4.87 -14.77 0.80
CA PHE A 382 5.68 -13.68 0.23
C PHE A 382 6.08 -13.97 -1.22
N HIS A 383 6.41 -15.21 -1.54
CA HIS A 383 6.69 -15.60 -2.93
C HIS A 383 5.46 -15.44 -3.83
N GLU A 384 4.28 -15.86 -3.37
CA GLU A 384 3.02 -15.70 -4.10
C GLU A 384 2.70 -14.23 -4.35
N PHE A 385 2.78 -13.38 -3.31
CA PHE A 385 2.61 -11.94 -3.48
C PHE A 385 3.62 -11.37 -4.49
N ARG A 386 4.91 -11.73 -4.41
CA ARG A 386 5.91 -11.25 -5.37
C ARG A 386 5.71 -11.74 -6.80
N ARG A 387 5.04 -12.88 -6.97
CA ARG A 387 4.77 -13.47 -8.28
C ARG A 387 3.61 -12.77 -8.98
N PHE A 388 2.53 -12.48 -8.25
CA PHE A 388 1.32 -11.91 -8.84
C PHE A 388 1.20 -10.40 -8.60
N GLY A 389 1.78 -9.90 -7.51
CA GLY A 389 1.66 -8.52 -7.05
C GLY A 389 0.27 -8.15 -6.54
N ILE A 390 -0.55 -9.13 -6.16
CA ILE A 390 -1.94 -8.93 -5.75
C ILE A 390 -2.07 -9.21 -4.24
N VAL A 391 -2.67 -8.27 -3.50
CA VAL A 391 -2.96 -8.46 -2.07
C VAL A 391 -4.31 -9.16 -1.93
N LEU A 392 -4.27 -10.47 -1.68
CA LEU A 392 -5.44 -11.33 -1.45
C LEU A 392 -5.11 -12.44 -0.45
N PRO A 393 -6.13 -13.07 0.18
CA PRO A 393 -5.95 -14.34 0.86
C PRO A 393 -5.37 -15.40 -0.09
N PHE A 394 -4.44 -16.22 0.38
CA PHE A 394 -3.66 -17.13 -0.47
C PHE A 394 -4.54 -18.09 -1.31
N GLY A 395 -5.68 -18.50 -0.74
CA GLY A 395 -6.64 -19.40 -1.43
C GLY A 395 -7.69 -18.70 -2.28
N ALA A 396 -7.69 -17.37 -2.36
CA ALA A 396 -8.70 -16.61 -3.07
C ALA A 396 -8.53 -16.71 -4.60
N LEU A 397 -9.63 -16.57 -5.33
CA LEU A 397 -9.58 -16.51 -6.78
C LEU A 397 -8.94 -15.19 -7.24
N ASN A 398 -7.78 -15.26 -7.88
CA ASN A 398 -7.10 -14.10 -8.43
C ASN A 398 -7.28 -13.95 -9.95
N ALA A 399 -7.89 -14.91 -10.63
CA ALA A 399 -7.82 -15.00 -12.08
C ALA A 399 -8.60 -13.88 -12.83
N HIS A 400 -9.49 -13.16 -12.12
CA HIS A 400 -10.19 -11.99 -12.65
C HIS A 400 -9.42 -10.68 -12.48
N PHE A 401 -8.24 -10.70 -11.86
CA PHE A 401 -7.32 -9.57 -11.77
C PHE A 401 -6.52 -9.45 -13.07
N ASN A 402 -7.20 -8.99 -14.11
CA ASN A 402 -6.71 -9.02 -15.49
C ASN A 402 -6.46 -7.62 -16.07
N VAL A 403 -6.45 -6.59 -15.25
CA VAL A 403 -6.27 -5.21 -15.69
C VAL A 403 -5.16 -4.55 -14.87
N PRO A 404 -4.09 -4.01 -15.51
CA PRO A 404 -3.00 -3.35 -14.81
C PRO A 404 -3.43 -2.22 -13.87
N ASN A 405 -2.78 -2.07 -12.74
CA ASN A 405 -2.87 -0.87 -11.94
C ASN A 405 -1.79 0.12 -12.39
N LEU A 406 -2.13 0.94 -13.37
CA LEU A 406 -1.22 1.92 -13.98
C LEU A 406 -0.73 2.99 -13.00
N SER A 407 -1.35 3.13 -11.82
CA SER A 407 -0.83 4.04 -10.78
C SER A 407 0.50 3.58 -10.17
N LEU A 408 0.92 2.34 -10.43
CA LEU A 408 2.19 1.76 -9.98
C LEU A 408 3.27 1.74 -11.07
N PHE A 409 2.98 2.27 -12.27
CA PHE A 409 3.86 2.25 -13.43
C PHE A 409 4.05 3.66 -14.02
N SER A 410 5.21 3.92 -14.65
CA SER A 410 5.47 5.15 -15.40
C SER A 410 4.69 5.15 -16.72
N PHE A 411 4.62 6.28 -17.42
CA PHE A 411 3.98 6.34 -18.74
C PHE A 411 4.58 5.36 -19.76
N GLU A 412 5.85 5.01 -19.60
CA GLU A 412 6.58 4.03 -20.41
C GLU A 412 6.39 2.58 -19.92
N GLY A 413 5.52 2.36 -18.93
CA GLY A 413 5.22 1.05 -18.36
C GLY A 413 6.27 0.54 -17.39
N ARG A 414 7.15 1.39 -16.84
CA ARG A 414 8.22 1.00 -15.90
C ARG A 414 7.69 0.93 -14.48
N TRP A 415 8.09 -0.09 -13.71
CA TRP A 415 7.71 -0.19 -12.30
C TRP A 415 8.26 1.00 -11.51
N LEU A 416 7.41 1.66 -10.73
CA LEU A 416 7.78 2.90 -10.05
C LEU A 416 8.44 2.71 -8.68
N GLN A 417 8.46 1.50 -8.12
CA GLN A 417 8.98 1.26 -6.76
C GLN A 417 10.25 0.39 -6.80
N THR A 418 10.79 0.05 -5.63
CA THR A 418 11.92 -0.86 -5.52
C THR A 418 11.53 -2.31 -5.80
N ASP A 419 12.53 -3.18 -6.01
CA ASP A 419 12.33 -4.62 -6.18
C ASP A 419 11.86 -5.30 -4.88
N TYR A 420 12.13 -4.69 -3.73
CA TYR A 420 11.76 -5.17 -2.40
C TYR A 420 10.50 -4.51 -1.81
N ALA A 421 9.83 -3.58 -2.51
CA ALA A 421 8.63 -2.93 -2.01
C ALA A 421 7.56 -3.95 -1.56
N ASP A 422 7.03 -3.75 -0.35
CA ASP A 422 6.03 -4.62 0.29
C ASP A 422 5.01 -3.77 1.10
N PRO A 423 3.70 -3.92 0.87
CA PRO A 423 2.68 -3.21 1.64
C PRO A 423 2.71 -3.50 3.15
N LEU A 424 3.27 -4.63 3.59
CA LEU A 424 3.39 -4.98 5.01
C LEU A 424 4.26 -3.98 5.80
N GLU A 425 5.20 -3.29 5.16
CA GLU A 425 6.07 -2.29 5.81
C GLU A 425 5.28 -1.08 6.33
N GLY A 426 4.10 -0.83 5.76
CA GLY A 426 3.26 0.32 6.11
C GLY A 426 2.42 0.14 7.36
N TRP A 427 2.40 -1.05 7.98
CA TRP A 427 1.39 -1.40 8.98
C TRP A 427 1.96 -2.22 10.14
N ASP A 428 1.26 -2.14 11.29
CA ASP A 428 1.61 -2.95 12.46
C ASP A 428 1.22 -4.42 12.23
N LEU A 429 2.22 -5.30 12.24
CA LEU A 429 2.01 -6.72 11.92
C LEU A 429 1.23 -7.48 13.00
N GLY A 430 1.29 -6.99 14.25
CA GLY A 430 0.47 -7.50 15.34
C GLY A 430 -1.00 -7.26 15.04
N GLU A 431 -1.36 -6.00 14.74
CA GLU A 431 -2.72 -5.64 14.35
C GLU A 431 -3.18 -6.35 13.07
N VAL A 432 -2.32 -6.43 12.05
CA VAL A 432 -2.60 -7.15 10.80
C VAL A 432 -2.99 -8.60 11.09
N THR A 433 -2.19 -9.28 11.91
CA THR A 433 -2.43 -10.68 12.27
C THR A 433 -3.70 -10.85 13.09
N GLU A 434 -3.96 -9.97 14.06
CA GLU A 434 -5.15 -10.06 14.90
C GLU A 434 -6.44 -9.82 14.11
N VAL A 435 -6.48 -8.81 13.23
CA VAL A 435 -7.63 -8.57 12.36
C VAL A 435 -7.82 -9.71 11.36
N GLY A 436 -6.72 -10.25 10.79
CA GLY A 436 -6.76 -11.42 9.93
C GLY A 436 -7.43 -12.63 10.59
N LYS A 437 -7.01 -12.96 11.82
CA LYS A 437 -7.61 -14.05 12.61
C LYS A 437 -9.10 -13.83 12.85
N ALA A 438 -9.52 -12.61 13.16
CA ALA A 438 -10.94 -12.28 13.37
C ALA A 438 -11.80 -12.56 12.13
N HIS A 439 -11.21 -12.52 10.93
CA HIS A 439 -11.85 -12.82 9.65
C HIS A 439 -11.62 -14.27 9.17
N GLY A 440 -10.97 -15.10 9.97
CA GLY A 440 -10.72 -16.52 9.70
C GLY A 440 -9.41 -16.83 8.99
N ALA A 441 -8.60 -15.82 8.63
CA ALA A 441 -7.26 -16.05 8.10
C ALA A 441 -6.33 -16.65 9.16
N THR A 442 -5.38 -17.47 8.72
CA THR A 442 -4.33 -17.96 9.60
C THR A 442 -3.16 -16.97 9.61
N PRO A 443 -2.39 -16.86 10.70
CA PRO A 443 -1.17 -16.04 10.70
C PRO A 443 -0.13 -16.46 9.66
N GLN A 444 -0.22 -17.69 9.16
CA GLN A 444 0.63 -18.19 8.08
C GLN A 444 0.28 -17.56 6.73
N ASP A 445 -1.00 -17.27 6.49
CA ASP A 445 -1.47 -16.46 5.35
C ASP A 445 -1.37 -14.96 5.71
N ILE A 446 -0.14 -14.44 5.76
CA ILE A 446 0.10 -13.06 6.19
C ILE A 446 -0.50 -12.02 5.24
N TYR A 447 -0.59 -12.33 3.94
CA TYR A 447 -1.24 -11.45 2.95
C TYR A 447 -2.77 -11.54 2.99
N GLY A 448 -3.33 -12.70 3.36
CA GLY A 448 -4.74 -12.79 3.73
C GLY A 448 -5.06 -11.99 4.99
N CYS A 449 -4.19 -12.04 6.00
CA CYS A 449 -4.31 -11.18 7.17
C CYS A 449 -4.25 -9.70 6.80
N LEU A 450 -3.30 -9.32 5.93
CA LEU A 450 -3.17 -7.95 5.42
C LEU A 450 -4.41 -7.52 4.65
N TYR A 451 -4.96 -8.37 3.77
CA TYR A 451 -6.18 -8.07 3.02
C TYR A 451 -7.34 -7.71 3.96
N PHE A 452 -7.62 -8.53 4.97
CA PHE A 452 -8.70 -8.26 5.93
C PHE A 452 -8.41 -7.05 6.82
N PHE A 453 -7.16 -6.83 7.19
CA PHE A 453 -6.76 -5.64 7.92
C PHE A 453 -6.99 -4.36 7.11
N LEU A 454 -6.50 -4.32 5.86
CA LEU A 454 -6.63 -3.17 4.98
C LEU A 454 -8.10 -2.86 4.67
N THR A 455 -8.88 -3.88 4.30
CA THR A 455 -10.32 -3.67 4.06
C THR A 455 -11.02 -3.15 5.32
N ALA A 456 -10.71 -3.64 6.52
CA ALA A 456 -11.27 -3.10 7.76
C ALA A 456 -10.90 -1.62 8.00
N GLN A 457 -9.64 -1.24 7.77
CA GLN A 457 -9.19 0.16 7.89
C GLN A 457 -9.89 1.07 6.88
N LEU A 458 -9.99 0.64 5.62
CA LEU A 458 -10.60 1.41 4.54
C LEU A 458 -12.12 1.55 4.70
N ARG A 459 -12.81 0.50 5.19
CA ARG A 459 -14.23 0.56 5.53
C ARG A 459 -14.50 1.53 6.67
N THR A 460 -13.70 1.46 7.73
CA THR A 460 -13.80 2.41 8.85
C THR A 460 -13.63 3.84 8.35
N PHE A 461 -12.63 4.08 7.50
CA PHE A 461 -12.38 5.41 6.96
C PHE A 461 -13.52 5.90 6.07
N HIS A 462 -14.06 5.03 5.21
CA HIS A 462 -15.24 5.29 4.40
C HIS A 462 -16.45 5.72 5.24
N GLN A 463 -16.69 5.06 6.39
CA GLN A 463 -17.73 5.44 7.35
C GLN A 463 -17.41 6.79 7.98
N ARG A 464 -16.16 7.02 8.42
CA ARG A 464 -15.74 8.28 9.05
C ARG A 464 -15.90 9.49 8.13
N LEU A 465 -15.59 9.37 6.84
CA LEU A 465 -15.81 10.46 5.86
C LEU A 465 -17.28 10.90 5.77
N ARG A 466 -18.21 9.97 6.00
CA ARG A 466 -19.66 10.26 6.01
C ARG A 466 -20.15 10.74 7.36
N GLN A 467 -19.49 10.33 8.43
CA GLN A 467 -19.84 10.67 9.80
C GLN A 467 -19.31 12.06 10.19
N PHE A 468 -18.01 12.28 10.04
CA PHE A 468 -17.32 13.46 10.54
C PHE A 468 -17.23 14.58 9.50
N PRO A 469 -17.16 15.86 9.94
CA PRO A 469 -16.81 16.97 9.05
C PRO A 469 -15.30 16.97 8.77
N VAL A 470 -14.88 16.44 7.61
CA VAL A 470 -13.47 16.41 7.22
C VAL A 470 -13.23 17.21 5.93
N THR A 471 -12.30 18.16 5.97
CA THR A 471 -11.91 18.96 4.80
C THR A 471 -10.48 18.63 4.40
N PHE A 472 -10.30 18.05 3.22
CA PHE A 472 -8.99 17.77 2.63
C PHE A 472 -8.56 18.89 1.70
N ASN A 473 -7.33 19.39 1.88
CA ASN A 473 -6.65 20.30 0.97
C ASN A 473 -5.39 19.63 0.45
N VAL A 474 -5.33 19.35 -0.85
CA VAL A 474 -4.25 18.57 -1.44
C VAL A 474 -3.41 19.41 -2.40
N TYR A 475 -2.08 19.35 -2.23
CA TYR A 475 -1.10 20.10 -3.03
C TYR A 475 0.00 19.20 -3.58
N SER A 476 0.64 19.67 -4.65
CA SER A 476 1.83 19.05 -5.22
C SER A 476 3.00 20.05 -5.25
N MET A 477 3.58 20.35 -4.09
CA MET A 477 4.64 21.36 -3.93
C MET A 477 5.83 20.81 -3.11
N ASP A 478 7.00 21.41 -3.30
CA ASP A 478 8.08 21.26 -2.32
C ASP A 478 7.60 21.77 -0.95
N ALA A 479 7.90 21.03 0.12
CA ALA A 479 7.39 21.34 1.46
C ALA A 479 7.82 22.74 1.94
N ARG A 480 9.00 23.24 1.51
CA ARG A 480 9.46 24.58 1.88
C ARG A 480 8.68 25.65 1.14
N ASP A 481 8.46 25.44 -0.15
CA ASP A 481 7.73 26.40 -0.98
C ASP A 481 6.25 26.45 -0.60
N LEU A 482 5.66 25.31 -0.23
CA LEU A 482 4.32 25.26 0.34
C LEU A 482 4.24 26.07 1.65
N SER A 483 5.20 25.91 2.56
CA SER A 483 5.24 26.70 3.79
C SER A 483 5.31 28.21 3.48
N LYS A 484 6.17 28.64 2.56
CA LYS A 484 6.25 30.05 2.14
C LYS A 484 4.91 30.54 1.55
N ALA A 485 4.28 29.75 0.68
CA ALA A 485 2.99 30.08 0.08
C ALA A 485 1.89 30.23 1.15
N LEU A 486 1.85 29.35 2.14
CA LEU A 486 0.90 29.42 3.26
C LEU A 486 1.13 30.66 4.14
N ARG A 487 2.39 31.02 4.41
CA ARG A 487 2.73 32.20 5.22
C ARG A 487 2.43 33.52 4.53
N ASN A 488 2.58 33.57 3.20
CA ASN A 488 2.45 34.78 2.41
C ASN A 488 1.07 34.92 1.72
N ASP A 489 0.08 34.13 2.14
CA ASP A 489 -1.25 34.06 1.50
C ASP A 489 -1.21 33.79 -0.01
N GLY A 490 -0.17 33.10 -0.51
CA GLY A 490 0.05 32.80 -1.93
C GLY A 490 -0.86 31.71 -2.50
N ILE A 491 -1.73 31.11 -1.68
CA ILE A 491 -2.74 30.14 -2.12
C ILE A 491 -4.10 30.83 -2.10
N HIS A 492 -4.74 30.87 -3.27
CA HIS A 492 -5.99 31.63 -3.47
C HIS A 492 -7.16 30.73 -3.87
N GLY A 493 -8.38 31.27 -3.70
CA GLY A 493 -9.62 30.64 -4.16
C GLY A 493 -9.96 29.35 -3.43
N LYS A 494 -10.60 28.41 -4.15
CA LYS A 494 -11.10 27.13 -3.61
C LYS A 494 -9.99 26.21 -3.07
N ALA A 495 -8.74 26.49 -3.42
CA ALA A 495 -7.59 25.73 -2.98
C ALA A 495 -6.96 26.28 -1.71
N LYS A 496 -7.41 27.43 -1.17
CA LYS A 496 -6.90 27.96 0.10
C LYS A 496 -7.38 27.08 1.25
N PRO A 497 -6.50 26.62 2.15
CA PRO A 497 -6.93 25.83 3.30
C PRO A 497 -7.68 26.71 4.30
N PRO A 498 -8.64 26.15 5.06
CA PRO A 498 -9.46 26.91 6.01
C PRO A 498 -8.65 27.42 7.22
N SER A 499 -7.53 26.77 7.55
CA SER A 499 -6.59 27.20 8.59
C SER A 499 -5.17 27.29 8.04
N THR A 500 -4.41 28.28 8.50
CA THR A 500 -2.97 28.44 8.25
C THR A 500 -2.12 28.06 9.47
N ARG A 501 -2.75 27.57 10.54
CA ARG A 501 -2.10 27.06 11.74
C ARG A 501 -2.54 25.62 12.01
N TYR A 502 -1.59 24.78 12.38
CA TYR A 502 -1.81 23.34 12.49
C TYR A 502 -1.49 22.82 13.89
N ASP A 503 -2.38 22.00 14.43
CA ASP A 503 -2.20 21.28 15.69
C ASP A 503 -1.18 20.16 15.56
N ARG A 504 -1.06 19.56 14.36
CA ARG A 504 -0.04 18.55 14.05
C ARG A 504 0.54 18.81 12.67
N ILE A 505 1.86 18.79 12.57
CA ILE A 505 2.58 18.85 11.30
C ILE A 505 3.45 17.59 11.21
N GLU A 506 3.05 16.66 10.35
CA GLU A 506 3.78 15.43 10.03
C GLU A 506 4.69 15.70 8.83
N VAL A 507 6.00 15.52 9.03
CA VAL A 507 7.06 15.84 8.05
C VAL A 507 7.80 14.59 7.56
N SER A 508 7.34 13.38 7.85
CA SER A 508 7.96 12.14 7.40
C SER A 508 9.48 12.14 7.65
N ASN A 509 10.28 11.73 6.66
CA ASN A 509 11.73 11.68 6.68
C ASN A 509 12.44 12.93 6.16
N ILE A 510 11.74 14.03 5.85
CA ILE A 510 12.42 15.22 5.27
C ILE A 510 13.34 15.94 6.28
N LEU A 511 13.35 15.52 7.54
CA LEU A 511 14.31 15.94 8.56
C LEU A 511 15.74 15.43 8.29
N ASP A 512 15.93 14.33 7.54
CA ASP A 512 17.26 13.88 7.16
C ASP A 512 17.95 14.93 6.25
N ALA A 513 19.25 15.11 6.45
CA ALA A 513 20.05 16.11 5.72
C ALA A 513 20.13 15.87 4.21
N ASN A 514 19.94 14.63 3.75
CA ASN A 514 19.90 14.29 2.33
C ASN A 514 18.56 14.66 1.65
N TYR A 515 17.60 15.20 2.40
CA TYR A 515 16.35 15.77 1.88
C TYR A 515 16.32 17.28 2.14
N VAL A 516 15.56 17.75 3.14
CA VAL A 516 15.48 19.18 3.49
C VAL A 516 16.40 19.49 4.67
N GLY A 517 16.44 18.61 5.67
CA GLY A 517 17.27 18.76 6.86
C GLY A 517 16.54 19.46 8.02
N LEU A 518 16.93 19.07 9.23
CA LEU A 518 16.29 19.50 10.48
C LEU A 518 16.10 21.01 10.61
N SER A 519 17.15 21.79 10.38
CA SER A 519 17.10 23.25 10.59
C SER A 519 16.10 23.93 9.67
N ASP A 520 16.10 23.56 8.39
CA ASP A 520 15.25 24.16 7.37
C ASP A 520 13.80 23.76 7.55
N VAL A 521 13.51 22.47 7.82
CA VAL A 521 12.14 22.01 8.10
C VAL A 521 11.54 22.74 9.29
N LEU A 522 12.27 22.82 10.41
CA LEU A 522 11.74 23.48 11.61
C LEU A 522 11.58 24.99 11.40
N SER A 523 12.50 25.64 10.70
CA SER A 523 12.40 27.08 10.41
C SER A 523 11.23 27.41 9.48
N ASP A 524 10.94 26.53 8.51
CA ASP A 524 9.84 26.72 7.57
C ASP A 524 8.48 26.41 8.22
N TRP A 525 8.37 25.34 9.02
CA TRP A 525 7.07 24.88 9.50
C TRP A 525 6.71 25.31 10.93
N ALA A 526 7.67 25.69 11.79
CA ALA A 526 7.37 26.19 13.13
C ALA A 526 6.41 27.39 13.15
N PRO A 527 6.52 28.39 12.25
CA PRO A 527 5.60 29.52 12.23
C PRO A 527 4.16 29.15 11.87
N LEU A 528 3.93 27.96 11.29
CA LEU A 528 2.61 27.44 10.93
C LEU A 528 2.03 26.52 12.02
N LEU A 529 2.73 26.34 13.14
CA LEU A 529 2.25 25.51 14.25
C LEU A 529 1.25 26.31 15.11
N ALA A 530 0.17 25.68 15.54
CA ALA A 530 -0.81 26.29 16.43
C ALA A 530 -0.19 26.63 17.80
N GLU A 531 -0.69 27.69 18.44
CA GLU A 531 -0.20 28.15 19.75
C GLU A 531 -0.87 27.38 20.91
N THR A 532 -0.77 26.05 20.89
CA THR A 532 -1.32 25.18 21.93
C THR A 532 -0.21 24.35 22.58
N ARG A 533 -0.45 23.86 23.81
CA ARG A 533 0.53 23.01 24.52
C ARG A 533 0.71 21.64 23.85
N THR A 534 -0.27 21.20 23.09
CA THR A 534 -0.30 19.90 22.43
C THR A 534 0.12 19.99 20.98
N ALA A 535 0.27 21.19 20.40
CA ALA A 535 0.76 21.33 19.05
C ALA A 535 2.17 20.74 18.89
N SER A 536 2.41 20.04 17.79
CA SER A 536 3.72 19.44 17.52
C SER A 536 4.03 19.25 16.04
N ILE A 537 5.31 19.38 15.72
CA ILE A 537 5.90 18.83 14.51
C ILE A 537 6.41 17.42 14.83
N VAL A 538 6.04 16.43 14.01
CA VAL A 538 6.43 15.03 14.15
C VAL A 538 7.05 14.54 12.84
N GLY A 539 8.17 13.84 12.95
CA GLY A 539 8.87 13.25 11.82
C GLY A 539 9.88 12.23 12.32
N TYR A 540 10.60 11.60 11.41
CA TYR A 540 11.61 10.60 11.71
C TYR A 540 12.86 10.82 10.88
N PHE A 541 13.94 10.14 11.28
CA PHE A 541 15.17 10.10 10.52
C PHE A 541 15.35 8.68 10.01
N MET A 542 15.32 8.51 8.69
CA MET A 542 15.48 7.25 8.01
C MET A 542 16.96 6.91 7.79
N ASN A 543 17.79 7.93 7.52
CA ASN A 543 19.15 7.73 6.99
C ASN A 543 20.25 8.17 7.97
N TRP A 544 19.92 8.67 9.15
CA TRP A 544 20.90 9.23 10.10
C TRP A 544 22.07 8.30 10.44
N PHE A 545 21.83 6.99 10.52
CA PHE A 545 22.86 5.99 10.82
C PHE A 545 23.98 5.95 9.76
N VAL A 546 23.75 6.48 8.55
CA VAL A 546 24.78 6.58 7.51
C VAL A 546 25.92 7.52 7.95
N THR A 547 25.61 8.50 8.79
CA THR A 547 26.57 9.53 9.26
C THR A 547 26.93 9.41 10.74
N GLN A 548 26.26 8.52 11.47
CA GLN A 548 26.50 8.24 12.89
C GLN A 548 26.81 6.75 13.06
N GLU A 549 28.10 6.42 13.09
CA GLU A 549 28.62 5.04 13.09
C GLU A 549 28.01 4.15 14.19
N ASP A 550 27.96 4.66 15.43
CA ASP A 550 27.36 3.99 16.59
C ASP A 550 25.81 4.02 16.59
N GLY A 551 25.17 4.48 15.51
CA GLY A 551 23.72 4.45 15.32
C GLY A 551 23.17 3.05 15.01
N ARG A 552 24.01 2.14 14.54
CA ARG A 552 23.72 0.71 14.36
C ARG A 552 24.49 -0.15 15.34
N ALA A 553 23.96 -1.34 15.64
CA ALA A 553 24.61 -2.29 16.53
C ALA A 553 26.03 -2.64 16.04
N SER A 554 26.20 -2.77 14.72
CA SER A 554 27.48 -3.12 14.09
C SER A 554 28.59 -2.08 14.28
N GLY A 555 28.24 -0.80 14.41
CA GLY A 555 29.21 0.29 14.62
C GLY A 555 29.36 0.71 16.09
N ALA A 556 28.60 0.10 17.01
CA ALA A 556 28.60 0.43 18.43
C ALA A 556 29.71 -0.28 19.25
N GLY A 557 30.53 -1.10 18.59
CA GLY A 557 31.64 -1.85 19.20
C GLY A 557 31.24 -3.19 19.81
N LYS A 558 32.25 -3.98 20.19
CA LYS A 558 32.10 -5.39 20.59
C LYS A 558 31.14 -5.61 21.76
N ALA A 559 31.20 -4.78 22.80
CA ALA A 559 30.35 -4.93 23.99
C ALA A 559 28.86 -4.71 23.69
N ALA A 560 28.53 -3.79 22.78
CA ALA A 560 27.14 -3.55 22.36
C ALA A 560 26.61 -4.73 21.54
N ILE A 561 27.44 -5.26 20.63
CA ILE A 561 27.12 -6.47 19.85
C ILE A 561 26.88 -7.66 20.78
N GLU A 562 27.77 -7.90 21.75
CA GLU A 562 27.62 -9.00 22.72
C GLU A 562 26.34 -8.87 23.56
N ASN A 563 25.99 -7.65 24.01
CA ASN A 563 24.74 -7.40 24.73
C ASN A 563 23.50 -7.69 23.88
N VAL A 564 23.49 -7.23 22.63
CA VAL A 564 22.39 -7.49 21.70
C VAL A 564 22.24 -8.98 21.41
N LEU A 565 23.35 -9.69 21.17
CA LEU A 565 23.33 -11.14 20.97
C LEU A 565 22.81 -11.88 22.21
N ASP A 566 23.21 -11.48 23.42
CA ASP A 566 22.69 -12.04 24.66
C ASP A 566 21.17 -11.82 24.81
N LYS A 567 20.67 -10.63 24.44
CA LYS A 567 19.21 -10.35 24.39
C LYS A 567 18.49 -11.22 23.37
N MET A 568 19.08 -11.45 22.20
CA MET A 568 18.51 -12.34 21.18
C MET A 568 18.38 -13.77 21.71
N VAL A 569 19.47 -14.31 22.27
CA VAL A 569 19.49 -15.66 22.85
C VAL A 569 18.49 -15.81 23.99
N LYS A 570 18.34 -14.80 24.85
CA LYS A 570 17.38 -14.81 25.97
C LYS A 570 15.93 -14.60 25.52
N GLY A 571 15.71 -13.87 24.42
CA GLY A 571 14.39 -13.58 23.87
C GLY A 571 13.82 -14.67 22.97
N GLU A 572 14.67 -15.52 22.39
CA GLU A 572 14.29 -16.60 21.49
C GLU A 572 13.99 -17.92 22.24
N LYS A 573 12.74 -18.40 22.16
CA LYS A 573 12.43 -19.82 22.39
C LYS A 573 12.80 -20.71 21.20
N ASN A 574 13.20 -20.13 20.08
CA ASN A 574 13.77 -20.80 18.91
C ASN A 574 14.77 -19.84 18.30
N GLY A 575 16.07 -20.11 18.48
CA GLY A 575 17.13 -19.31 17.85
C GLY A 575 17.02 -19.28 16.32
N PRO A 576 17.96 -18.65 15.60
CA PRO A 576 18.25 -18.99 14.21
C PRO A 576 18.76 -20.43 14.15
N ALA A 577 17.84 -21.38 14.35
CA ALA A 577 18.09 -22.80 14.31
C ALA A 577 18.43 -23.13 12.86
N ASN A 578 19.73 -23.32 12.63
CA ASN A 578 20.36 -23.87 11.42
C ASN A 578 20.97 -22.88 10.41
N CYS A 579 21.60 -21.79 10.85
CA CYS A 579 22.72 -21.26 10.06
C CYS A 579 23.97 -22.12 10.31
N PRO A 580 24.51 -22.85 9.31
CA PRO A 580 25.76 -23.56 9.48
C PRO A 580 26.89 -22.54 9.75
N ILE A 581 27.77 -22.89 10.68
CA ILE A 581 28.85 -22.10 11.29
C ILE A 581 29.96 -21.67 10.29
N GLY A 582 29.72 -21.78 8.97
CA GLY A 582 30.75 -21.62 7.95
C GLY A 582 31.22 -20.18 7.69
N ASP A 583 30.39 -19.16 7.97
CA ASP A 583 30.77 -17.75 7.77
C ASP A 583 30.04 -16.82 8.75
N VAL A 584 30.79 -16.30 9.73
CA VAL A 584 30.31 -15.36 10.73
C VAL A 584 29.85 -14.04 10.09
N GLU A 585 30.48 -13.62 8.98
CA GLU A 585 30.11 -12.39 8.24
C GLU A 585 28.68 -12.51 7.69
N THR A 586 28.38 -13.63 7.02
CA THR A 586 27.03 -13.94 6.51
C THR A 586 26.00 -14.04 7.63
N MET A 587 26.32 -14.70 8.76
CA MET A 587 25.39 -14.80 9.89
C MET A 587 25.06 -13.42 10.46
N MET A 588 26.08 -12.60 10.74
CA MET A 588 25.91 -11.25 11.27
C MET A 588 25.06 -10.37 10.34
N TYR A 589 25.23 -10.52 9.02
CA TYR A 589 24.46 -9.75 8.03
C TYR A 589 22.99 -10.20 7.90
N LEU A 590 22.68 -11.47 8.19
CA LEU A 590 21.31 -11.97 8.21
C LEU A 590 20.53 -11.43 9.42
N ILE A 591 21.17 -11.39 10.58
CA ILE A 591 20.56 -10.93 11.84
C ILE A 591 20.67 -9.43 12.08
N SER A 592 21.35 -8.68 11.20
CA SER A 592 21.67 -7.26 11.43
C SER A 592 20.44 -6.39 11.73
N ALA A 593 19.32 -6.66 11.06
CA ALA A 593 18.08 -5.91 11.29
C ALA A 593 17.45 -6.24 12.66
N ASP A 594 17.51 -7.50 13.10
CA ASP A 594 17.05 -7.90 14.42
C ASP A 594 17.97 -7.34 15.51
N MET A 595 19.28 -7.28 15.24
CA MET A 595 20.25 -6.64 16.12
C MET A 595 19.94 -5.15 16.29
N ASP A 596 19.74 -4.43 15.17
CA ASP A 596 19.42 -3.00 15.21
C ASP A 596 18.08 -2.74 15.92
N ALA A 597 17.09 -3.64 15.81
CA ALA A 597 15.82 -3.54 16.53
C ALA A 597 15.94 -3.75 18.05
N LEU A 598 16.98 -4.45 18.52
CA LEU A 598 17.25 -4.71 19.94
C LEU A 598 18.33 -3.79 20.54
N TYR A 599 19.00 -3.04 19.67
CA TYR A 599 20.04 -2.11 20.03
C TYR A 599 19.44 -0.79 20.52
N GLU A 600 19.84 -0.37 21.72
CA GLU A 600 19.38 0.88 22.29
C GLU A 600 20.24 2.05 21.76
N ASN A 601 19.70 2.76 20.78
CA ASN A 601 20.42 3.78 20.02
C ASN A 601 20.07 5.23 20.39
N SER A 602 19.32 5.48 21.47
CA SER A 602 18.91 6.84 21.87
C SER A 602 20.10 7.77 22.16
N LYS A 603 21.16 7.28 22.81
CA LYS A 603 22.37 8.08 23.08
C LYS A 603 23.12 8.48 21.80
N PRO A 604 23.44 7.54 20.89
CA PRO A 604 23.93 7.87 19.55
C PRO A 604 23.03 8.86 18.80
N PHE A 605 21.71 8.68 18.88
CA PHE A 605 20.74 9.53 18.20
C PHE A 605 20.74 10.96 18.75
N GLU A 606 20.76 11.14 20.08
CA GLU A 606 20.90 12.45 20.71
C GLU A 606 22.21 13.15 20.30
N LYS A 607 23.31 12.41 20.22
CA LYS A 607 24.61 12.92 19.75
C LYS A 607 24.52 13.37 18.30
N PHE A 608 23.85 12.60 17.44
CA PHE A 608 23.57 12.97 16.06
C PHE A 608 22.74 14.27 16.00
N LEU A 609 21.64 14.38 16.74
CA LEU A 609 20.79 15.57 16.76
C LEU A 609 21.56 16.83 17.22
N ARG A 610 22.45 16.70 18.22
CA ARG A 610 23.34 17.79 18.64
C ARG A 610 24.28 18.23 17.53
N LYS A 611 24.89 17.29 16.78
CA LYS A 611 25.73 17.59 15.62
C LYS A 611 24.95 18.28 14.49
N GLN A 612 23.67 17.95 14.32
CA GLN A 612 22.77 18.61 13.37
C GLN A 612 22.30 20.00 13.82
N GLY A 613 22.77 20.50 14.97
CA GLY A 613 22.46 21.85 15.44
C GLY A 613 21.10 22.00 16.11
N LEU A 614 20.48 20.92 16.57
CA LEU A 614 19.11 20.93 17.14
C LEU A 614 18.91 22.02 18.19
N GLU A 615 19.84 22.20 19.14
CA GLU A 615 19.69 23.19 20.20
C GLU A 615 19.58 24.63 19.66
N ASN A 616 20.38 24.97 18.65
CA ASN A 616 20.33 26.29 18.03
C ASN A 616 19.02 26.49 17.27
N THR A 617 18.60 25.49 16.49
CA THR A 617 17.34 25.53 15.75
C THR A 617 16.15 25.66 16.70
N LEU A 618 16.11 24.92 17.82
CA LEU A 618 15.03 25.03 18.81
C LEU A 618 14.98 26.42 19.46
N ARG A 619 16.13 27.03 19.77
CA ARG A 619 16.17 28.41 20.28
C ARG A 619 15.65 29.42 19.26
N GLN A 620 16.04 29.29 18.00
CA GLN A 620 15.60 30.19 16.90
C GLN A 620 14.10 30.07 16.61
N THR A 621 13.59 28.84 16.58
CA THR A 621 12.18 28.54 16.27
C THR A 621 11.26 28.63 17.50
N ARG A 622 11.83 28.81 18.69
CA ARG A 622 11.13 28.79 20.00
C ARG A 622 10.41 27.47 20.28
N LEU A 623 10.80 26.40 19.60
CA LEU A 623 10.29 25.06 19.84
C LEU A 623 11.03 24.40 21.02
N LYS A 624 10.43 23.34 21.55
CA LYS A 624 11.06 22.46 22.53
C LYS A 624 10.91 21.01 22.08
N LEU A 625 11.98 20.23 22.22
CA LEU A 625 11.89 18.79 22.06
C LEU A 625 11.07 18.22 23.23
N ARG A 626 10.09 17.36 22.92
CA ARG A 626 9.31 16.68 23.96
C ARG A 626 10.17 15.61 24.64
N GLU A 627 10.26 15.66 25.96
CA GLU A 627 10.91 14.60 26.75
C GLU A 627 10.11 13.29 26.71
N ARG A 628 8.78 13.38 26.64
CA ARG A 628 7.88 12.24 26.53
C ARG A 628 7.09 12.31 25.23
N HIS A 629 7.29 11.32 24.37
CA HIS A 629 6.51 11.18 23.14
C HIS A 629 5.06 10.78 23.45
N THR A 630 4.11 11.51 22.87
CA THR A 630 2.67 11.24 23.02
C THR A 630 2.01 10.75 21.74
N ILE A 631 2.71 10.81 20.60
CA ILE A 631 2.21 10.38 19.28
C ILE A 631 2.71 8.97 18.96
N VAL A 632 4.03 8.80 18.88
CA VAL A 632 4.70 7.52 18.62
C VAL A 632 5.32 7.00 19.93
N PRO A 633 5.20 5.71 20.28
CA PRO A 633 5.91 5.15 21.43
C PRO A 633 7.43 5.19 21.22
N HIS A 634 8.19 5.22 22.33
CA HIS A 634 9.66 5.27 22.29
C HIS A 634 10.28 4.02 21.64
N VAL A 635 9.63 2.85 21.78
CA VAL A 635 10.06 1.61 21.14
C VAL A 635 8.83 0.79 20.75
N SER A 636 8.66 0.48 19.47
CA SER A 636 7.72 -0.55 18.99
C SER A 636 8.54 -1.77 18.56
N VAL A 637 8.84 -2.68 19.50
CA VAL A 637 9.47 -3.96 19.13
C VAL A 637 8.39 -4.97 18.74
N HIS A 638 8.09 -5.06 17.46
CA HIS A 638 7.45 -6.25 16.89
C HIS A 638 8.41 -6.85 15.86
N PRO A 639 9.24 -7.84 16.26
CA PRO A 639 10.10 -8.51 15.31
C PRO A 639 9.22 -9.22 14.28
N LEU A 640 9.47 -8.95 13.00
CA LEU A 640 8.96 -9.70 11.84
C LEU A 640 9.21 -11.22 11.96
N SER A 641 10.13 -11.62 12.86
CA SER A 641 10.64 -12.97 13.07
C SER A 641 9.90 -13.80 14.14
N ARG A 642 8.86 -13.28 14.81
CA ARG A 642 8.17 -14.06 15.87
C ARG A 642 7.14 -15.05 15.39
#